data_AF-A0AAV8UQ05-F1
#
_entry.id   AF-A0AAV8UQ05-F1
#
_cell.length_a   1.000
_cell.length_b   1.000
_cell.length_c   1.000
_cell.angle_alpha   90.00
_cell.angle_beta   90.00
_cell.angle_gamma   90.00
#
_symmetry.space_group_name_H-M   'P 1'
#
loop_
_entity.id
_entity.type
_entity.pdbx_description
1 polymer ?
#
loop_
_entity_poly.entity_id
_entity_poly.type
_entity_poly.pdbx_seq_one_letter_code
_entity_poly.pdbx_strand_id
1 'polypeptide(L)'
;MPSTSELIKSAKAALESGDLDRALSLCKDVLKQDKRNYMAFVLVGIAAKRKGDLERSIQAYDRAVSVNEKLPAAWTGLIDTLSEIDDPDVSQLDRLLKALSIVGDKKPGKGLRKAEISTKLAGLDQKRIPDAVRAWTEYADTLSDDDAALRARCEAVRVFGKFTEDEEGSQATLYLHAVQSLLALGKLVPLEIANLICIQLKDLLRRNKVVASNTVDTLGQLHRLAPGSTDNVELILELSEEDDGDVLNLGQYRILASKISHIRRGINSVAASLLSLSVKNTDGADGLGDWSRLRNVTRAQIELQASGRTKNTIASVSEVLLVANSLFEEGRLRLAQKLCVHGLGMLDKIVEAGRAMTRMRAAINVVLGFIAVRDRNFKTAIDLFGESMEHFPVQSARGLVQVDEADGRDPAVSLQKLQGIDPDNPEIVLHTALENLVVEREEAIKLLLHAADEADRRKRSLSERKPRELHFFCKSIAGDWNTVQANCFVFAAQGKLAGGDEAAKDLLVKAASLSPKSAISFTLLGAFFEKQGAQSPSMQLRVRKCYERALAANPAEELAGRRLTEMLLSAGEKAAARDIVTRAAEVDAKSRWALIAAGKLLTEEDAFTASVKYLQLACRSFETSDIKSNRTRYYGVEDLLPDPGEDMRFERTCWLLLAKAYRKTGKLVSSTAAARHALKTKGDSTSEQIQIAMELGLGLTLQGEFRQSLSTFDKAIQVSKESMKVVPVALLTGRAQALYEMAKEDWLEGRWLSAASLWESAEQEFLLAAKNLPSAMLIGRAGDCARKIANLSGLPERADIKAHTARALKQYSRAARLSPWESKNFRDMSLCMGVIGMTDAAERLVKWMLNIWPSRFDLWLALGTVYALAGPRSQGLALHCLSTAVEMQPTAESLQLLGSALAFSGRDSTHCYACAAEAIKTNSSSFHGWMLLGMVREDQAHGDPEKLRSASAAYKMADDLGGGPESVYGQDRMLSSLVKQQRATDLELFAVYGVHGRLGLEQPEYVDSALEELRLRRHAAADRTDVHRFQHLYPNLMDT
;
A
#
# COMPACT_ATOMS: atom_id res chain seq x y z
N MET A 1 75.01 44.85 -4.12
CA MET A 1 73.65 44.26 -4.03
C MET A 1 72.92 44.64 -5.30
N PRO A 2 72.37 43.70 -6.09
CA PRO A 2 71.58 44.03 -7.28
C PRO A 2 70.38 44.90 -6.90
N SER A 3 70.03 45.85 -7.76
CA SER A 3 68.92 46.78 -7.51
C SER A 3 67.56 46.06 -7.59
N THR A 4 66.54 46.56 -6.89
CA THR A 4 65.18 46.00 -6.91
C THR A 4 64.62 45.84 -8.33
N SER A 5 64.92 46.78 -9.24
CA SER A 5 64.51 46.70 -10.64
C SER A 5 65.23 45.60 -11.44
N GLU A 6 66.51 45.34 -11.17
CA GLU A 6 67.27 44.27 -11.82
C GLU A 6 66.79 42.90 -11.32
N LEU A 7 66.52 42.78 -10.02
CA LEU A 7 65.95 41.58 -9.43
C LEU A 7 64.57 41.25 -10.02
N ILE A 8 63.68 42.25 -10.20
CA ILE A 8 62.37 42.06 -10.85
C ILE A 8 62.52 41.61 -12.32
N LYS A 9 63.47 42.19 -13.08
CA LYS A 9 63.74 41.77 -14.47
C LYS A 9 64.25 40.33 -14.53
N SER A 10 65.16 39.97 -13.62
CA SER A 10 65.69 38.60 -13.52
C SER A 10 64.62 37.58 -13.10
N ALA A 11 63.71 37.96 -12.19
CA ALA A 11 62.59 37.12 -11.76
C ALA A 11 61.58 36.89 -12.90
N LYS A 12 61.32 37.90 -13.75
CA LYS A 12 60.50 37.75 -14.96
C LYS A 12 61.15 36.81 -15.97
N ALA A 13 62.44 36.97 -16.25
CA ALA A 13 63.17 36.10 -17.15
C ALA A 13 63.17 34.64 -16.66
N ALA A 14 63.31 34.40 -15.34
CA ALA A 14 63.22 33.07 -14.75
C ALA A 14 61.81 32.44 -14.89
N LEU A 15 60.74 33.25 -14.85
CA LEU A 15 59.39 32.76 -15.12
C LEU A 15 59.18 32.39 -16.59
N GLU A 16 59.76 33.16 -17.51
CA GLU A 16 59.70 32.87 -18.95
C GLU A 16 60.50 31.61 -19.31
N SER A 17 61.62 31.36 -18.63
CA SER A 17 62.42 30.14 -18.81
C SER A 17 61.86 28.92 -18.06
N GLY A 18 60.78 29.07 -17.27
CA GLY A 18 60.15 27.98 -16.52
C GLY A 18 60.86 27.58 -15.22
N ASP A 19 61.89 28.31 -14.80
CA ASP A 19 62.63 28.04 -13.55
C ASP A 19 61.91 28.69 -12.35
N LEU A 20 60.82 28.05 -11.93
CA LEU A 20 59.87 28.60 -10.96
C LEU A 20 60.47 28.77 -9.56
N ASP A 21 61.38 27.88 -9.14
CA ASP A 21 62.02 27.96 -7.82
C ASP A 21 63.02 29.11 -7.74
N ARG A 22 63.75 29.36 -8.84
CA ARG A 22 64.61 30.54 -8.96
C ARG A 22 63.81 31.83 -9.05
N ALA A 23 62.68 31.84 -9.75
CA ALA A 23 61.78 33.00 -9.77
C ALA A 23 61.25 33.36 -8.38
N LEU A 24 60.86 32.35 -7.58
CA LEU A 24 60.38 32.55 -6.21
C LEU A 24 61.49 33.02 -5.26
N SER A 25 62.72 32.52 -5.39
CA SER A 25 63.86 32.98 -4.57
C SER A 25 64.21 34.43 -4.87
N LEU A 26 64.26 34.80 -6.15
CA LEU A 26 64.49 36.18 -6.59
C LEU A 26 63.37 37.12 -6.10
N CYS A 27 62.10 36.71 -6.17
CA CYS A 27 61.00 37.49 -5.62
C CYS A 27 61.08 37.66 -4.10
N LYS A 28 61.56 36.64 -3.36
CA LYS A 28 61.81 36.76 -1.91
C LYS A 28 62.90 37.79 -1.62
N ASP A 29 63.94 37.85 -2.43
CA ASP A 29 65.01 38.85 -2.25
C ASP A 29 64.54 40.26 -2.61
N VAL A 30 63.65 40.41 -3.61
CA VAL A 30 62.94 41.69 -3.86
C VAL A 30 62.12 42.09 -2.64
N LEU A 31 61.36 41.17 -2.04
CA LEU A 31 60.51 41.44 -0.87
C LEU A 31 61.31 41.70 0.41
N LYS A 32 62.56 41.23 0.52
CA LYS A 32 63.47 41.59 1.62
C LYS A 32 63.92 43.05 1.52
N GLN A 33 64.15 43.54 0.29
CA GLN A 33 64.56 44.92 0.03
C GLN A 33 63.37 45.88 0.09
N ASP A 34 62.23 45.50 -0.50
CA ASP A 34 60.99 46.26 -0.53
C ASP A 34 59.81 45.36 -0.15
N LYS A 35 59.43 45.43 1.13
CA LYS A 35 58.37 44.60 1.72
C LYS A 35 56.98 44.85 1.15
N ARG A 36 56.75 45.94 0.43
CA ARG A 36 55.45 46.32 -0.15
C ARG A 36 55.49 46.41 -1.68
N ASN A 37 56.42 45.70 -2.33
CA ASN A 37 56.52 45.75 -3.78
C ASN A 37 55.36 45.01 -4.48
N TYR A 38 54.46 45.77 -5.12
CA TYR A 38 53.31 45.22 -5.84
C TYR A 38 53.71 44.18 -6.91
N MET A 39 54.72 44.50 -7.73
CA MET A 39 55.13 43.63 -8.83
C MET A 39 55.77 42.32 -8.33
N ALA A 40 56.49 42.36 -7.21
CA ALA A 40 57.03 41.14 -6.61
C ALA A 40 55.92 40.17 -6.18
N PHE A 41 54.86 40.67 -5.54
CA PHE A 41 53.71 39.84 -5.16
C PHE A 41 52.96 39.28 -6.38
N VAL A 42 52.78 40.07 -7.44
CA VAL A 42 52.19 39.58 -8.71
C VAL A 42 53.04 38.47 -9.34
N LEU A 43 54.37 38.62 -9.37
CA LEU A 43 55.27 37.60 -9.91
C LEU A 43 55.30 36.32 -9.06
N VAL A 44 55.19 36.44 -7.73
CA VAL A 44 55.01 35.29 -6.82
C VAL A 44 53.71 34.56 -7.11
N GLY A 45 52.60 35.28 -7.34
CA GLY A 45 51.32 34.68 -7.73
C GLY A 45 51.42 33.88 -9.04
N ILE A 46 52.06 34.45 -10.07
CA ILE A 46 52.28 33.75 -11.35
C ILE A 46 53.14 32.49 -11.17
N ALA A 47 54.22 32.60 -10.39
CA ALA A 47 55.13 31.49 -10.11
C ALA A 47 54.44 30.35 -9.35
N ALA A 48 53.70 30.68 -8.28
CA ALA A 48 52.96 29.73 -7.47
C ALA A 48 51.84 29.04 -8.27
N LYS A 49 51.12 29.80 -9.11
CA LYS A 49 50.11 29.27 -10.03
C LYS A 49 50.71 28.22 -10.98
N ARG A 50 51.80 28.56 -11.68
CA ARG A 50 52.48 27.63 -12.61
C ARG A 50 53.05 26.38 -11.93
N LYS A 51 53.27 26.44 -10.61
CA LYS A 51 53.72 25.31 -9.79
C LYS A 51 52.55 24.42 -9.31
N GLY A 52 51.30 24.83 -9.54
CA GLY A 52 50.10 24.15 -9.06
C GLY A 52 49.72 24.49 -7.62
N ASP A 53 50.41 25.44 -6.96
CA ASP A 53 50.12 25.87 -5.59
C ASP A 53 49.13 27.05 -5.62
N LEU A 54 47.86 26.72 -5.82
CA LEU A 54 46.77 27.70 -6.03
C LEU A 54 46.52 28.55 -4.77
N GLU A 55 46.63 27.98 -3.57
CA GLU A 55 46.43 28.71 -2.31
C GLU A 55 47.48 29.80 -2.09
N ARG A 56 48.77 29.47 -2.28
CA ARG A 56 49.83 30.48 -2.18
C ARG A 56 49.72 31.53 -3.26
N SER A 57 49.20 31.17 -4.43
CA SER A 57 48.92 32.11 -5.50
C SER A 57 47.86 33.14 -5.10
N ILE A 58 46.73 32.69 -4.54
CA ILE A 58 45.67 33.57 -4.03
C ILE A 58 46.21 34.50 -2.94
N GLN A 59 46.96 33.97 -1.96
CA GLN A 59 47.54 34.78 -0.89
C GLN A 59 48.52 35.84 -1.43
N ALA A 60 49.29 35.52 -2.47
CA ALA A 60 50.21 36.46 -3.10
C ALA A 60 49.46 37.56 -3.84
N TYR A 61 48.39 37.22 -4.58
CA TYR A 61 47.54 38.22 -5.24
C TYR A 61 46.75 39.07 -4.23
N ASP A 62 46.24 38.50 -3.13
CA ASP A 62 45.59 39.25 -2.06
C ASP A 62 46.55 40.28 -1.44
N ARG A 63 47.81 39.91 -1.23
CA ARG A 63 48.85 40.84 -0.79
C ARG A 63 49.13 41.92 -1.84
N ALA A 64 49.18 41.58 -3.12
CA ALA A 64 49.32 42.58 -4.19
C ALA A 64 48.13 43.57 -4.22
N VAL A 65 46.90 43.07 -4.09
CA VAL A 65 45.68 43.89 -4.00
C VAL A 65 45.71 44.79 -2.77
N SER A 66 46.17 44.30 -1.61
CA SER A 66 46.31 45.11 -0.40
C SER A 66 47.32 46.24 -0.52
N VAL A 67 48.33 46.09 -1.40
CA VAL A 67 49.31 47.13 -1.70
C VAL A 67 48.72 48.18 -2.64
N ASN A 68 48.01 47.75 -3.70
CA ASN A 68 47.35 48.67 -4.61
C ASN A 68 46.12 48.05 -5.28
N GLU A 69 44.93 48.40 -4.77
CA GLU A 69 43.64 47.88 -5.24
C GLU A 69 43.27 48.36 -6.66
N LYS A 70 43.86 49.46 -7.14
CA LYS A 70 43.51 50.08 -8.44
C LYS A 70 44.18 49.41 -9.64
N LEU A 71 45.23 48.60 -9.41
CA LEU A 71 45.97 47.97 -10.50
C LEU A 71 45.29 46.66 -10.94
N PRO A 72 44.96 46.49 -12.24
CA PRO A 72 44.17 45.36 -12.70
C PRO A 72 44.97 44.04 -12.74
N ALA A 73 46.31 44.08 -12.76
CA ALA A 73 47.13 42.89 -12.99
C ALA A 73 47.00 41.81 -11.89
N ALA A 74 46.87 42.23 -10.63
CA ALA A 74 46.67 41.31 -9.51
C ALA A 74 45.24 40.74 -9.52
N TRP A 75 44.23 41.57 -9.83
CA TRP A 75 42.85 41.13 -9.98
C TRP A 75 42.67 40.15 -11.14
N THR A 76 43.33 40.38 -12.29
CA THR A 76 43.30 39.41 -13.41
C THR A 76 43.97 38.10 -13.03
N GLY A 77 45.11 38.16 -12.33
CA GLY A 77 45.78 36.96 -11.83
C GLY A 77 44.91 36.17 -10.85
N LEU A 78 44.18 36.87 -9.97
CA LEU A 78 43.26 36.30 -9.00
C LEU A 78 42.02 35.66 -9.66
N ILE A 79 41.44 36.29 -10.68
CA ILE A 79 40.36 35.70 -11.50
C ILE A 79 40.86 34.41 -12.16
N ASP A 80 42.04 34.45 -12.77
CA ASP A 80 42.59 33.31 -13.50
C ASP A 80 42.96 32.15 -12.55
N THR A 81 43.36 32.41 -11.30
CA THR A 81 43.60 31.34 -10.31
C THR A 81 42.33 30.75 -9.75
N LEU A 82 41.35 31.59 -9.42
CA LEU A 82 40.09 31.15 -8.83
C LEU A 82 39.20 30.43 -9.85
N SER A 83 39.40 30.68 -11.15
CA SER A 83 38.71 29.96 -12.24
C SER A 83 39.28 28.56 -12.50
N GLU A 84 40.46 28.22 -11.96
CA GLU A 84 41.06 26.88 -12.04
C GLU A 84 40.67 25.98 -10.86
N ILE A 85 39.91 26.52 -9.89
CA ILE A 85 39.38 25.76 -8.76
C ILE A 85 38.02 25.18 -9.17
N ASP A 86 37.89 23.85 -9.12
CA ASP A 86 36.65 23.17 -9.53
C ASP A 86 35.46 23.46 -8.59
N ASP A 87 35.71 23.58 -7.27
CA ASP A 87 34.70 23.86 -6.24
C ASP A 87 35.10 25.06 -5.34
N PRO A 88 34.82 26.31 -5.74
CA PRO A 88 35.16 27.50 -4.95
C PRO A 88 34.13 27.78 -3.82
N ASP A 89 34.63 28.09 -2.63
CA ASP A 89 33.80 28.49 -1.47
C ASP A 89 33.10 29.85 -1.67
N VAL A 90 32.08 30.16 -0.86
CA VAL A 90 31.35 31.45 -0.86
C VAL A 90 32.28 32.66 -0.79
N SER A 91 33.32 32.61 0.07
CA SER A 91 34.31 33.70 0.19
C SER A 91 35.17 33.87 -1.08
N GLN A 92 35.45 32.78 -1.79
CA GLN A 92 36.23 32.80 -3.02
C GLN A 92 35.38 33.32 -4.20
N LEU A 93 34.11 32.90 -4.27
CA LEU A 93 33.13 33.41 -5.23
C LEU A 93 32.87 34.92 -5.03
N ASP A 94 32.77 35.39 -3.78
CA ASP A 94 32.63 36.82 -3.47
C ASP A 94 33.84 37.64 -3.91
N ARG A 95 35.05 37.13 -3.68
CA ARG A 95 36.29 37.77 -4.14
C ARG A 95 36.35 37.83 -5.66
N LEU A 96 35.94 36.75 -6.32
CA LEU A 96 35.92 36.69 -7.78
C LEU A 96 34.88 37.65 -8.37
N LEU A 97 33.69 37.78 -7.74
CA LEU A 97 32.67 38.77 -8.13
C LEU A 97 33.19 40.21 -7.96
N LYS A 98 33.85 40.50 -6.83
CA LYS A 98 34.50 41.80 -6.59
C LYS A 98 35.61 42.08 -7.62
N ALA A 99 36.44 41.09 -7.93
CA ALA A 99 37.50 41.20 -8.93
C ALA A 99 36.94 41.53 -10.33
N LEU A 100 35.85 40.87 -10.72
CA LEU A 100 35.16 41.12 -11.99
C LEU A 100 34.58 42.54 -12.07
N SER A 101 34.08 43.08 -10.96
CA SER A 101 33.55 44.46 -10.90
C SER A 101 34.65 45.53 -11.07
N ILE A 102 35.84 45.31 -10.53
CA ILE A 102 36.95 46.29 -10.54
C ILE A 102 37.69 46.31 -11.89
N VAL A 103 37.86 45.15 -12.52
CA VAL A 103 38.60 45.05 -13.79
C VAL A 103 37.82 45.66 -14.97
N GLY A 104 36.50 45.85 -14.83
CA GLY A 104 35.64 46.56 -15.79
C GLY A 104 35.43 45.87 -17.15
N ASP A 105 34.34 46.25 -17.83
CA ASP A 105 33.80 45.67 -19.08
C ASP A 105 34.61 45.99 -20.34
N LYS A 106 35.87 45.56 -20.40
CA LYS A 106 36.68 45.69 -21.64
C LYS A 106 36.71 44.44 -22.52
N LYS A 107 35.99 43.36 -22.17
CA LYS A 107 35.90 42.14 -22.99
C LYS A 107 34.46 41.59 -23.06
N PRO A 108 33.94 41.27 -24.26
CA PRO A 108 32.64 40.60 -24.41
C PRO A 108 32.70 39.20 -23.76
N GLY A 109 31.70 38.86 -22.93
CA GLY A 109 31.59 37.57 -22.23
C GLY A 109 31.80 37.59 -20.72
N LYS A 110 32.22 38.72 -20.12
CA LYS A 110 32.37 38.81 -18.64
C LYS A 110 31.06 39.07 -17.89
N GLY A 111 30.06 39.70 -18.52
CA GLY A 111 28.71 39.84 -17.97
C GLY A 111 28.01 38.48 -17.78
N LEU A 112 28.20 37.55 -18.72
CA LEU A 112 27.73 36.17 -18.60
C LEU A 112 28.36 35.48 -17.39
N ARG A 113 29.68 35.57 -17.22
CA ARG A 113 30.38 35.01 -16.07
C ARG A 113 29.85 35.61 -14.76
N LYS A 114 29.71 36.94 -14.68
CA LYS A 114 29.12 37.61 -13.50
C LYS A 114 27.76 37.01 -13.14
N ALA A 115 26.90 36.76 -14.13
CA ALA A 115 25.59 36.17 -13.92
C ALA A 115 25.65 34.69 -13.49
N GLU A 116 26.50 33.87 -14.12
CA GLU A 116 26.73 32.47 -13.75
C GLU A 116 27.26 32.31 -12.31
N ILE A 117 28.21 33.16 -11.92
CA ILE A 117 28.79 33.17 -10.57
C ILE A 117 27.75 33.61 -9.54
N SER A 118 26.95 34.62 -9.88
CA SER A 118 25.85 35.05 -9.02
C SER A 118 24.81 33.94 -8.85
N THR A 119 24.53 33.15 -9.90
CA THR A 119 23.67 31.95 -9.80
C THR A 119 24.27 30.87 -8.89
N LYS A 120 25.59 30.62 -8.98
CA LYS A 120 26.26 29.67 -8.07
C LYS A 120 26.18 30.13 -6.62
N LEU A 121 26.41 31.42 -6.36
CA LEU A 121 26.25 32.03 -5.03
C LEU A 121 24.81 31.92 -4.53
N ALA A 122 23.83 32.18 -5.38
CA ALA A 122 22.41 32.03 -5.07
C ALA A 122 22.01 30.58 -4.74
N GLY A 123 22.72 29.59 -5.30
CA GLY A 123 22.56 28.18 -4.94
C GLY A 123 23.11 27.82 -3.55
N LEU A 124 24.07 28.60 -3.03
CA LEU A 124 24.69 28.39 -1.72
C LEU A 124 24.06 29.26 -0.62
N ASP A 125 23.55 30.45 -0.96
CA ASP A 125 22.87 31.40 -0.08
C ASP A 125 21.62 31.97 -0.76
N GLN A 126 20.43 31.54 -0.31
CA GLN A 126 19.14 31.91 -0.89
C GLN A 126 18.89 33.43 -0.83
N LYS A 127 19.48 34.16 0.13
CA LYS A 127 19.30 35.62 0.27
C LYS A 127 19.90 36.40 -0.92
N ARG A 128 20.76 35.76 -1.71
CA ARG A 128 21.46 36.37 -2.85
C ARG A 128 20.83 36.07 -4.20
N ILE A 129 19.69 35.35 -4.24
CA ILE A 129 18.90 35.12 -5.45
C ILE A 129 18.53 36.44 -6.18
N PRO A 130 18.15 37.55 -5.50
CA PRO A 130 17.88 38.83 -6.16
C PRO A 130 19.09 39.41 -6.91
N ASP A 131 20.30 39.17 -6.42
CA ASP A 131 21.54 39.63 -7.07
C ASP A 131 21.82 38.86 -8.35
N ALA A 132 21.54 37.56 -8.34
CA ALA A 132 21.64 36.70 -9.53
C ALA A 132 20.63 37.09 -10.60
N VAL A 133 19.37 37.33 -10.23
CA VAL A 133 18.33 37.78 -11.17
C VAL A 133 18.72 39.12 -11.79
N ARG A 134 19.18 40.08 -10.99
CA ARG A 134 19.69 41.38 -11.50
C ARG A 134 20.85 41.22 -12.46
N ALA A 135 21.81 40.35 -12.15
CA ALA A 135 22.95 40.10 -13.03
C ALA A 135 22.53 39.49 -14.38
N TRP A 136 21.55 38.58 -14.40
CA TRP A 136 21.00 38.03 -15.66
C TRP A 136 20.20 39.04 -16.45
N THR A 137 19.41 39.91 -15.80
CA THR A 137 18.67 40.97 -16.49
C THR A 137 19.61 42.04 -17.06
N GLU A 138 20.61 42.48 -16.28
CA GLU A 138 21.66 43.40 -16.75
C GLU A 138 22.42 42.80 -17.94
N TYR A 139 22.80 41.52 -17.86
CA TYR A 139 23.46 40.83 -18.96
C TYR A 139 22.56 40.77 -20.20
N ALA A 140 21.29 40.41 -20.03
CA ALA A 140 20.32 40.37 -21.14
C ALA A 140 20.20 41.73 -21.84
N ASP A 141 20.20 42.83 -21.10
CA ASP A 141 20.07 44.18 -21.66
C ASP A 141 21.34 44.67 -22.38
N THR A 142 22.51 44.08 -22.10
CA THR A 142 23.74 44.35 -22.86
C THR A 142 23.84 43.58 -24.18
N LEU A 143 22.98 42.58 -24.41
CA LEU A 143 23.00 41.75 -25.60
C LEU A 143 22.20 42.39 -26.74
N SER A 144 22.82 42.49 -27.92
CA SER A 144 22.14 42.92 -29.14
C SER A 144 21.42 41.77 -29.89
N ASP A 145 21.65 40.52 -29.49
CA ASP A 145 21.03 39.33 -30.09
C ASP A 145 19.80 38.91 -29.26
N ASP A 146 18.62 39.01 -29.88
CA ASP A 146 17.34 38.69 -29.27
C ASP A 146 17.23 37.22 -28.80
N ASP A 147 17.92 36.26 -29.44
CA ASP A 147 17.87 34.85 -29.03
C ASP A 147 18.80 34.56 -27.83
N ALA A 148 19.90 35.31 -27.73
CA ALA A 148 20.78 35.29 -26.56
C ALA A 148 20.13 36.02 -25.38
N ALA A 149 19.44 37.14 -25.64
CA ALA A 149 18.65 37.87 -24.66
C ALA A 149 17.47 37.02 -24.14
N LEU A 150 16.78 36.28 -25.02
CA LEU A 150 15.72 35.34 -24.63
C LEU A 150 16.25 34.26 -23.68
N ARG A 151 17.40 33.65 -23.99
CA ARG A 151 18.03 32.65 -23.12
C ARG A 151 18.43 33.24 -21.76
N ALA A 152 19.02 34.43 -21.74
CA ALA A 152 19.39 35.11 -20.50
C ALA A 152 18.17 35.46 -19.62
N ARG A 153 17.07 35.93 -20.21
CA ARG A 153 15.81 36.23 -19.50
C ARG A 153 15.10 34.96 -19.00
N CYS A 154 15.18 33.87 -19.76
CA CYS A 154 14.71 32.54 -19.34
C CYS A 154 15.47 32.03 -18.11
N GLU A 155 16.78 32.19 -18.07
CA GLU A 155 17.58 31.83 -16.89
C GLU A 155 17.29 32.72 -15.68
N ALA A 156 17.04 34.02 -15.88
CA ALA A 156 16.59 34.91 -14.80
C ALA A 156 15.29 34.39 -14.14
N VAL A 157 14.31 33.95 -14.93
CA VAL A 157 13.05 33.35 -14.43
C VAL A 157 13.29 32.01 -13.74
N ARG A 158 14.19 31.16 -14.26
CA ARG A 158 14.54 29.86 -13.65
C ARG A 158 15.24 30.01 -12.29
N VAL A 159 16.17 30.95 -12.18
CA VAL A 159 16.90 31.21 -10.93
C VAL A 159 15.93 31.66 -9.83
N PHE A 160 14.92 32.47 -10.18
CA PHE A 160 13.88 32.86 -9.23
C PHE A 160 12.96 31.69 -8.83
N GLY A 161 12.65 30.77 -9.76
CA GLY A 161 11.77 29.61 -9.51
C GLY A 161 12.26 28.61 -8.46
N LYS A 162 13.47 28.78 -7.89
CA LYS A 162 14.03 27.98 -6.79
C LYS A 162 13.73 28.53 -5.38
N PHE A 163 12.98 29.63 -5.27
CA PHE A 163 12.61 30.25 -4.00
C PHE A 163 11.40 29.54 -3.37
N THR A 164 11.46 29.14 -2.10
CA THR A 164 10.32 28.52 -1.38
C THR A 164 9.82 29.34 -0.17
N GLU A 165 10.65 30.21 0.43
CA GLU A 165 10.37 30.81 1.75
C GLU A 165 10.90 32.26 1.84
N ASP A 166 10.00 33.28 1.83
CA ASP A 166 10.02 34.48 2.71
C ASP A 166 9.03 35.61 2.32
N GLU A 167 8.73 36.49 3.29
CA GLU A 167 7.53 37.34 3.46
C GLU A 167 7.55 38.76 2.82
N GLU A 168 8.58 39.20 2.10
CA GLU A 168 8.69 40.60 1.66
C GLU A 168 8.17 40.87 0.23
N GLY A 169 7.14 41.73 0.10
CA GLY A 169 6.53 42.13 -1.18
C GLY A 169 7.43 42.83 -2.21
N SER A 170 8.66 43.24 -1.83
CA SER A 170 9.66 43.85 -2.73
C SER A 170 10.25 42.86 -3.74
N GLN A 171 10.18 41.56 -3.45
CA GLN A 171 10.75 40.50 -4.29
C GLN A 171 9.77 40.04 -5.38
N ALA A 172 8.46 40.08 -5.12
CA ALA A 172 7.41 39.80 -6.11
C ALA A 172 7.43 40.80 -7.27
N THR A 173 7.74 42.07 -6.99
CA THR A 173 7.87 43.11 -8.03
C THR A 173 9.06 42.87 -8.95
N LEU A 174 10.18 42.34 -8.43
CA LEU A 174 11.35 41.98 -9.23
C LEU A 174 11.07 40.79 -10.14
N TYR A 175 10.36 39.77 -9.63
CA TYR A 175 9.93 38.62 -10.44
C TYR A 175 9.00 39.03 -11.57
N LEU A 176 7.98 39.84 -11.27
CA LEU A 176 7.08 40.36 -12.29
C LEU A 176 7.81 41.21 -13.32
N HIS A 177 8.79 42.00 -12.91
CA HIS A 177 9.62 42.76 -13.84
C HIS A 177 10.43 41.83 -14.75
N ALA A 178 11.01 40.76 -14.22
CA ALA A 178 11.73 39.76 -15.01
C ALA A 178 10.81 39.04 -16.01
N VAL A 179 9.62 38.63 -15.58
CA VAL A 179 8.60 38.01 -16.45
C VAL A 179 8.11 39.00 -17.51
N GLN A 180 7.86 40.26 -17.16
CA GLN A 180 7.48 41.30 -18.11
C GLN A 180 8.60 41.58 -19.12
N SER A 181 9.85 41.60 -18.69
CA SER A 181 11.00 41.73 -19.60
C SER A 181 11.08 40.56 -20.59
N LEU A 182 10.78 39.33 -20.14
CA LEU A 182 10.73 38.16 -21.01
C LEU A 182 9.60 38.28 -22.05
N LEU A 183 8.40 38.65 -21.59
CA LEU A 183 7.22 38.80 -22.45
C LEU A 183 7.36 39.97 -23.44
N ALA A 184 8.11 41.02 -23.08
CA ALA A 184 8.37 42.17 -23.94
C ALA A 184 9.15 41.82 -25.23
N LEU A 185 9.86 40.68 -25.29
CA LEU A 185 10.51 40.20 -26.51
C LEU A 185 9.52 39.71 -27.57
N GLY A 186 8.28 39.37 -27.19
CA GLY A 186 7.25 38.91 -28.12
C GLY A 186 7.54 37.59 -28.86
N LYS A 187 8.54 36.82 -28.42
CA LYS A 187 8.93 35.51 -29.00
C LYS A 187 8.25 34.35 -28.26
N LEU A 188 8.19 33.18 -28.91
CA LEU A 188 7.65 31.96 -28.31
C LEU A 188 8.48 31.56 -27.08
N VAL A 189 7.80 31.35 -25.95
CA VAL A 189 8.42 30.96 -24.68
C VAL A 189 8.40 29.43 -24.57
N PRO A 190 9.50 28.77 -24.14
CA PRO A 190 9.52 27.33 -23.90
C PRO A 190 8.42 26.89 -22.91
N LEU A 191 7.74 25.78 -23.21
CA LEU A 191 6.58 25.30 -22.44
C LEU A 191 6.94 25.05 -20.95
N GLU A 192 8.14 24.54 -20.68
CA GLU A 192 8.66 24.33 -19.33
C GLU A 192 8.72 25.63 -18.51
N ILE A 193 9.14 26.73 -19.16
CA ILE A 193 9.26 28.04 -18.52
C ILE A 193 7.88 28.65 -18.33
N ALA A 194 6.97 28.47 -19.29
CA ALA A 194 5.58 28.90 -19.15
C ALA A 194 4.89 28.20 -17.96
N ASN A 195 5.07 26.89 -17.81
CA ASN A 195 4.52 26.15 -16.68
C ASN A 195 5.15 26.56 -15.35
N LEU A 196 6.48 26.79 -15.31
CA LEU A 196 7.16 27.31 -14.13
C LEU A 196 6.63 28.68 -13.71
N ILE A 197 6.38 29.58 -14.67
CA ILE A 197 5.76 30.89 -14.41
C ILE A 197 4.35 30.71 -13.84
N CYS A 198 3.55 29.78 -14.35
CA CYS A 198 2.21 29.52 -13.82
C CYS A 198 2.24 29.07 -12.37
N ILE A 199 3.10 28.11 -12.04
CA ILE A 199 3.24 27.56 -10.67
C ILE A 199 3.65 28.67 -9.70
N GLN A 200 4.66 29.46 -10.07
CA GLN A 200 5.20 30.53 -9.23
C GLN A 200 4.21 31.69 -9.07
N LEU A 201 3.49 32.06 -10.12
CA LEU A 201 2.42 33.07 -10.02
C LEU A 201 1.27 32.57 -9.14
N LYS A 202 0.90 31.28 -9.21
CA LYS A 202 -0.12 30.67 -8.34
C LYS A 202 0.26 30.78 -6.85
N ASP A 203 1.51 30.46 -6.52
CA ASP A 203 2.01 30.57 -5.15
C ASP A 203 2.11 32.03 -4.66
N LEU A 204 2.53 32.96 -5.53
CA LEU A 204 2.57 34.39 -5.22
C LEU A 204 1.16 34.98 -5.01
N LEU A 205 0.18 34.55 -5.81
CA LEU A 205 -1.23 34.98 -5.69
C LEU A 205 -1.84 34.51 -4.35
N ARG A 206 -1.57 33.26 -3.94
CA ARG A 206 -2.00 32.74 -2.62
C ARG A 206 -1.43 33.53 -1.45
N ARG A 207 -0.21 34.05 -1.60
CA ARG A 207 0.53 34.75 -0.53
C ARG A 207 0.28 36.25 -0.49
N ASN A 208 -0.03 36.91 -1.61
CA ASN A 208 -0.06 38.38 -1.68
C ASN A 208 -1.18 38.96 -2.59
N LYS A 209 -2.23 39.52 -1.98
CA LYS A 209 -3.43 40.05 -2.68
C LYS A 209 -3.18 41.28 -3.55
N VAL A 210 -2.11 42.06 -3.30
CA VAL A 210 -1.84 43.33 -4.02
C VAL A 210 -1.42 43.10 -5.48
N VAL A 211 -0.96 41.89 -5.82
CA VAL A 211 -0.33 41.58 -7.11
C VAL A 211 -1.35 41.28 -8.22
N ALA A 212 -2.61 41.00 -7.87
CA ALA A 212 -3.63 40.42 -8.76
C ALA A 212 -3.89 41.20 -10.08
N SER A 213 -3.79 42.53 -10.09
CA SER A 213 -4.17 43.34 -11.26
C SER A 213 -3.23 43.18 -12.47
N ASN A 214 -1.93 42.99 -12.23
CA ASN A 214 -0.93 42.87 -13.30
C ASN A 214 -0.74 41.40 -13.74
N THR A 215 -1.17 40.43 -12.93
CA THR A 215 -0.99 38.99 -13.19
C THR A 215 -1.84 38.50 -14.34
N VAL A 216 -3.08 38.98 -14.48
CA VAL A 216 -4.02 38.54 -15.53
C VAL A 216 -3.53 38.96 -16.93
N ASP A 217 -3.04 40.19 -17.08
CA ASP A 217 -2.46 40.66 -18.34
C ASP A 217 -1.16 39.91 -18.70
N THR A 218 -0.39 39.52 -17.67
CA THR A 218 0.85 38.74 -17.80
C THR A 218 0.54 37.31 -18.25
N LEU A 219 -0.46 36.65 -17.66
CA LEU A 219 -0.94 35.31 -18.04
C LEU A 219 -1.56 35.30 -19.45
N GLY A 220 -2.30 36.35 -19.82
CA GLY A 220 -2.85 36.51 -21.17
C GLY A 220 -1.79 36.76 -22.25
N GLN A 221 -0.66 37.39 -21.90
CA GLN A 221 0.51 37.50 -22.77
C GLN A 221 1.26 36.16 -22.87
N LEU A 222 1.41 35.45 -21.75
CA LEU A 222 2.05 34.14 -21.70
C LEU A 222 1.30 33.10 -22.53
N HIS A 223 -0.04 33.05 -22.45
CA HIS A 223 -0.84 32.12 -23.25
C HIS A 223 -0.69 32.36 -24.76
N ARG A 224 -0.54 33.63 -25.19
CA ARG A 224 -0.28 33.95 -26.61
C ARG A 224 1.09 33.48 -27.08
N LEU A 225 2.09 33.50 -26.20
CA LEU A 225 3.47 33.13 -26.51
C LEU A 225 3.77 31.65 -26.19
N ALA A 226 2.86 30.94 -25.51
CA ALA A 226 2.92 29.51 -25.17
C ALA A 226 1.51 28.86 -25.13
N PRO A 227 0.85 28.67 -26.29
CA PRO A 227 -0.56 28.22 -26.36
C PRO A 227 -0.78 26.76 -25.93
N GLY A 228 0.28 25.96 -25.76
CA GLY A 228 0.19 24.54 -25.38
C GLY A 228 0.11 24.26 -23.89
N SER A 229 0.13 25.28 -23.02
CA SER A 229 0.08 25.09 -21.56
C SER A 229 -1.37 25.21 -21.07
N THR A 230 -1.92 24.08 -20.61
CA THR A 230 -3.29 23.95 -20.07
C THR A 230 -3.41 24.53 -18.65
N ASP A 231 -2.32 24.52 -17.89
CA ASP A 231 -2.23 25.11 -16.54
C ASP A 231 -2.49 26.63 -16.55
N ASN A 232 -2.17 27.33 -17.65
CA ASN A 232 -2.53 28.74 -17.86
C ASN A 232 -4.05 28.96 -17.80
N VAL A 233 -4.82 28.07 -18.42
CA VAL A 233 -6.28 28.17 -18.52
C VAL A 233 -6.91 27.86 -17.16
N GLU A 234 -6.35 26.89 -16.44
CA GLU A 234 -6.76 26.51 -15.09
C GLU A 234 -6.58 27.69 -14.09
N LEU A 235 -5.43 28.36 -14.10
CA LEU A 235 -5.15 29.50 -13.22
C LEU A 235 -6.01 30.74 -13.56
N ILE A 236 -6.27 30.98 -14.85
CA ILE A 236 -7.17 32.06 -15.29
C ILE A 236 -8.61 31.80 -14.79
N LEU A 237 -9.05 30.55 -14.77
CA LEU A 237 -10.37 30.16 -14.28
C LEU A 237 -10.46 30.21 -12.74
N GLU A 238 -9.44 29.74 -12.02
CA GLU A 238 -9.37 29.83 -10.56
C GLU A 238 -9.41 31.29 -10.07
N LEU A 239 -8.66 32.20 -10.72
CA LEU A 239 -8.69 33.63 -10.41
C LEU A 239 -10.04 34.31 -10.71
N SER A 240 -10.87 33.69 -11.54
CA SER A 240 -12.24 34.16 -11.79
C SER A 240 -13.26 33.65 -10.76
N GLU A 241 -12.89 32.65 -9.94
CA GLU A 241 -13.73 32.06 -8.88
C GLU A 241 -13.48 32.72 -7.50
N GLU A 242 -12.34 33.39 -7.24
CA GLU A 242 -12.00 33.92 -5.90
C GLU A 242 -12.66 35.25 -5.49
N ASP A 243 -13.24 36.02 -6.43
CA ASP A 243 -13.97 37.26 -6.10
C ASP A 243 -15.48 36.99 -5.96
N ASP A 244 -15.88 36.60 -4.74
CA ASP A 244 -17.26 36.59 -4.29
C ASP A 244 -17.81 38.03 -4.27
N GLY A 245 -18.77 38.33 -5.15
CA GLY A 245 -19.73 39.41 -4.98
C GLY A 245 -19.19 40.83 -5.21
N ASP A 246 -19.70 41.47 -6.27
CA ASP A 246 -19.66 42.93 -6.45
C ASP A 246 -18.26 43.56 -6.53
N VAL A 247 -17.58 43.39 -7.68
CA VAL A 247 -16.85 44.40 -8.48
C VAL A 247 -15.92 43.67 -9.48
N LEU A 248 -16.51 42.96 -10.46
CA LEU A 248 -15.79 42.55 -11.68
C LEU A 248 -16.56 43.07 -12.89
N ASN A 249 -16.29 44.33 -13.22
CA ASN A 249 -16.95 45.04 -14.30
C ASN A 249 -16.72 44.33 -15.65
N LEU A 250 -17.81 44.23 -16.44
CA LEU A 250 -17.91 43.87 -17.86
C LEU A 250 -16.82 44.42 -18.81
N GLY A 251 -15.95 45.32 -18.34
CA GLY A 251 -14.79 45.85 -19.04
C GLY A 251 -13.65 44.84 -19.25
N GLN A 252 -13.40 43.92 -18.31
CA GLN A 252 -12.26 42.98 -18.42
C GLN A 252 -12.58 41.75 -19.29
N TYR A 253 -13.84 41.25 -19.28
CA TYR A 253 -14.31 40.28 -20.28
C TYR A 253 -14.45 40.89 -21.70
N ARG A 254 -14.69 42.20 -21.81
CA ARG A 254 -14.59 42.95 -23.08
C ARG A 254 -13.16 42.99 -23.62
N ILE A 255 -12.13 42.96 -22.77
CA ILE A 255 -10.72 42.94 -23.20
C ILE A 255 -10.32 41.55 -23.70
N LEU A 256 -10.78 40.47 -23.07
CA LEU A 256 -10.61 39.10 -23.60
C LEU A 256 -11.34 38.93 -24.95
N ALA A 257 -12.61 39.34 -25.03
CA ALA A 257 -13.42 39.25 -26.26
C ALA A 257 -12.94 40.20 -27.38
N SER A 258 -12.43 41.39 -27.06
CA SER A 258 -11.88 42.32 -28.07
C SER A 258 -10.48 41.91 -28.55
N LYS A 259 -9.67 41.23 -27.73
CA LYS A 259 -8.33 40.77 -28.13
C LYS A 259 -8.35 39.44 -28.92
N ILE A 260 -9.37 38.59 -28.75
CA ILE A 260 -9.66 37.48 -29.68
C ILE A 260 -10.07 38.02 -31.07
N SER A 261 -10.72 39.19 -31.13
CA SER A 261 -11.02 39.86 -32.41
C SER A 261 -9.77 40.37 -33.17
N HIS A 262 -8.66 40.62 -32.46
CA HIS A 262 -7.37 40.98 -33.08
C HIS A 262 -6.60 39.77 -33.61
N ILE A 263 -6.74 38.59 -32.97
CA ILE A 263 -6.26 37.30 -33.49
C ILE A 263 -6.95 36.98 -34.84
N ARG A 264 -8.24 37.32 -34.96
CA ARG A 264 -9.00 37.24 -36.22
C ARG A 264 -8.45 38.15 -37.34
N ARG A 265 -7.87 39.31 -37.03
CA ARG A 265 -7.22 40.19 -38.04
C ARG A 265 -5.86 39.66 -38.49
N GLY A 266 -5.10 39.04 -37.58
CA GLY A 266 -3.82 38.39 -37.92
C GLY A 266 -4.01 37.17 -38.84
N ILE A 267 -4.97 36.30 -38.52
CA ILE A 267 -5.30 35.12 -39.32
C ILE A 267 -5.92 35.53 -40.68
N ASN A 268 -6.77 36.56 -40.71
CA ASN A 268 -7.34 37.08 -41.97
C ASN A 268 -6.30 37.79 -42.85
N SER A 269 -5.26 38.40 -42.29
CA SER A 269 -4.14 39.01 -43.03
C SER A 269 -3.26 37.95 -43.73
N VAL A 270 -3.00 36.84 -43.03
CA VAL A 270 -2.27 35.68 -43.59
C VAL A 270 -3.12 34.97 -44.64
N ALA A 271 -4.43 34.82 -44.40
CA ALA A 271 -5.37 34.24 -45.35
C ALA A 271 -5.58 35.13 -46.61
N ALA A 272 -5.61 36.45 -46.48
CA ALA A 272 -5.71 37.38 -47.60
C ALA A 272 -4.44 37.39 -48.47
N SER A 273 -3.26 37.26 -47.83
CA SER A 273 -1.98 37.14 -48.52
C SER A 273 -1.89 35.81 -49.28
N LEU A 274 -2.39 34.71 -48.71
CA LEU A 274 -2.45 33.39 -49.35
C LEU A 274 -3.54 33.30 -50.45
N LEU A 275 -4.64 34.05 -50.31
CA LEU A 275 -5.69 34.15 -51.34
C LEU A 275 -5.24 34.94 -52.58
N SER A 276 -4.35 35.93 -52.44
CA SER A 276 -3.74 36.58 -53.62
C SER A 276 -2.78 35.66 -54.40
N LEU A 277 -2.28 34.60 -53.76
CA LEU A 277 -1.37 33.62 -54.37
C LEU A 277 -2.12 32.46 -55.05
N SER A 278 -3.37 32.15 -54.65
CA SER A 278 -4.11 31.00 -55.19
C SER A 278 -5.05 31.31 -56.37
N VAL A 279 -5.18 32.58 -56.80
CA VAL A 279 -6.08 32.98 -57.90
C VAL A 279 -5.48 32.71 -59.30
N LYS A 280 -4.25 32.19 -59.40
CA LYS A 280 -3.61 31.99 -60.71
C LYS A 280 -3.73 30.61 -61.35
N ASN A 281 -4.20 29.58 -60.66
CA ASN A 281 -4.28 28.23 -61.26
C ASN A 281 -5.56 27.53 -60.82
N THR A 282 -6.54 27.44 -61.73
CA THR A 282 -7.09 26.19 -62.28
C THR A 282 -8.46 26.47 -62.93
N ASP A 283 -8.46 26.58 -64.27
CA ASP A 283 -9.64 26.32 -65.10
C ASP A 283 -9.73 24.80 -65.34
N GLY A 284 -10.93 24.22 -65.21
CA GLY A 284 -11.23 22.89 -65.76
C GLY A 284 -12.10 21.96 -64.90
N ALA A 285 -13.23 21.56 -65.50
CA ALA A 285 -14.01 20.34 -65.26
C ALA A 285 -15.10 20.33 -64.15
N ASP A 286 -16.25 20.90 -64.51
CA ASP A 286 -17.59 20.28 -64.55
C ASP A 286 -17.97 19.19 -63.54
N GLY A 287 -18.70 19.67 -62.52
CA GLY A 287 -19.61 18.93 -61.64
C GLY A 287 -20.65 19.89 -61.06
N LEU A 288 -21.26 20.70 -61.92
CA LEU A 288 -22.15 21.81 -61.59
C LEU A 288 -23.60 21.33 -61.37
N GLY A 289 -23.91 20.93 -60.14
CA GLY A 289 -25.29 20.68 -59.68
C GLY A 289 -25.66 21.37 -58.36
N ASP A 290 -24.70 21.57 -57.44
CA ASP A 290 -25.01 22.00 -56.06
C ASP A 290 -24.45 23.37 -55.66
N TRP A 291 -23.74 24.07 -56.54
CA TRP A 291 -23.14 25.37 -56.23
C TRP A 291 -24.15 26.51 -56.08
N SER A 292 -25.33 26.43 -56.70
CA SER A 292 -26.41 27.41 -56.51
C SER A 292 -27.10 27.25 -55.14
N ARG A 293 -27.21 26.02 -54.62
CA ARG A 293 -27.69 25.74 -53.26
C ARG A 293 -26.66 26.13 -52.20
N LEU A 294 -25.36 25.92 -52.46
CA LEU A 294 -24.26 26.34 -51.58
C LEU A 294 -24.05 27.87 -51.56
N ARG A 295 -24.30 28.58 -52.66
CA ARG A 295 -24.29 30.05 -52.71
C ARG A 295 -25.43 30.66 -51.90
N ASN A 296 -26.58 29.97 -51.81
CA ASN A 296 -27.71 30.40 -50.98
C ASN A 296 -27.54 30.03 -49.50
N VAL A 297 -26.83 28.95 -49.17
CA VAL A 297 -26.52 28.58 -47.76
C VAL A 297 -25.43 29.47 -47.16
N THR A 298 -24.46 29.93 -47.96
CA THR A 298 -23.44 30.90 -47.51
C THR A 298 -23.99 32.33 -47.37
N ARG A 299 -24.99 32.71 -48.17
CA ARG A 299 -25.75 33.96 -47.97
C ARG A 299 -26.65 33.91 -46.73
N ALA A 300 -27.26 32.76 -46.45
CA ALA A 300 -28.09 32.52 -45.27
C ALA A 300 -27.31 32.48 -43.92
N GLN A 301 -25.98 32.29 -43.94
CA GLN A 301 -25.15 32.39 -42.73
C GLN A 301 -24.74 33.83 -42.38
N ILE A 302 -25.06 34.81 -43.24
CA ILE A 302 -24.80 36.24 -42.97
C ILE A 302 -26.10 37.09 -43.01
N GLU A 303 -27.18 36.63 -43.64
CA GLU A 303 -28.50 37.27 -43.57
C GLU A 303 -29.34 36.79 -42.38
N LEU A 304 -28.74 36.73 -41.19
CA LEU A 304 -29.49 36.83 -39.94
C LEU A 304 -29.59 38.33 -39.61
N GLN A 305 -30.80 38.86 -39.66
CA GLN A 305 -31.20 40.14 -39.06
C GLN A 305 -31.06 40.06 -37.53
N ALA A 306 -29.85 39.82 -37.03
CA ALA A 306 -29.56 39.72 -35.61
C ALA A 306 -28.36 40.63 -35.28
N SER A 307 -28.49 41.36 -34.17
CA SER A 307 -27.53 42.38 -33.72
C SER A 307 -26.09 41.85 -33.62
N GLY A 308 -25.07 42.72 -33.76
CA GLY A 308 -23.66 42.32 -33.69
C GLY A 308 -23.24 41.59 -32.39
N ARG A 309 -24.05 41.66 -31.32
CA ARG A 309 -23.87 40.90 -30.08
C ARG A 309 -24.11 39.40 -30.26
N THR A 310 -25.15 38.98 -30.98
CA THR A 310 -25.50 37.55 -31.14
C THR A 310 -24.44 36.81 -31.96
N LYS A 311 -23.87 37.45 -32.99
CA LYS A 311 -22.76 36.88 -33.79
C LYS A 311 -21.50 36.62 -32.97
N ASN A 312 -21.17 37.50 -32.02
CA ASN A 312 -20.00 37.34 -31.16
C ASN A 312 -20.21 36.25 -30.10
N THR A 313 -21.43 36.15 -29.53
CA THR A 313 -21.73 35.10 -28.55
C THR A 313 -21.73 33.70 -29.18
N ILE A 314 -22.27 33.57 -30.39
CA ILE A 314 -22.23 32.31 -31.18
C ILE A 314 -20.78 31.86 -31.41
N ALA A 315 -19.88 32.78 -31.78
CA ALA A 315 -18.47 32.48 -31.97
C ALA A 315 -17.76 32.07 -30.65
N SER A 316 -18.08 32.73 -29.53
CA SER A 316 -17.52 32.35 -28.22
C SER A 316 -18.03 30.99 -27.73
N VAL A 317 -19.28 30.63 -28.01
CA VAL A 317 -19.83 29.33 -27.62
C VAL A 317 -19.21 28.21 -28.47
N SER A 318 -18.90 28.44 -29.75
CA SER A 318 -18.15 27.47 -30.55
C SER A 318 -16.73 27.23 -30.05
N GLU A 319 -16.07 28.27 -29.52
CA GLU A 319 -14.74 28.13 -28.90
C GLU A 319 -14.82 27.35 -27.58
N VAL A 320 -15.80 27.66 -26.72
CA VAL A 320 -16.05 26.91 -25.46
C VAL A 320 -16.29 25.43 -25.75
N LEU A 321 -17.08 25.12 -26.78
CA LEU A 321 -17.35 23.76 -27.19
C LEU A 321 -16.08 23.02 -27.67
N LEU A 322 -15.20 23.71 -28.40
CA LEU A 322 -13.96 23.13 -28.90
C LEU A 322 -12.98 22.80 -27.76
N VAL A 323 -12.86 23.70 -26.77
CA VAL A 323 -12.03 23.48 -25.59
C VAL A 323 -12.61 22.40 -24.68
N ALA A 324 -13.92 22.44 -24.43
CA ALA A 324 -14.60 21.42 -23.60
C ALA A 324 -14.42 20.01 -24.18
N ASN A 325 -14.45 19.90 -25.51
CA ASN A 325 -14.28 18.64 -26.20
C ASN A 325 -12.83 18.12 -26.15
N SER A 326 -11.82 19.01 -26.30
CA SER A 326 -10.41 18.66 -26.08
C SER A 326 -10.16 18.15 -24.66
N LEU A 327 -10.77 18.80 -23.66
CA LEU A 327 -10.66 18.38 -22.25
C LEU A 327 -11.37 17.05 -21.98
N PHE A 328 -12.46 16.78 -22.69
CA PHE A 328 -13.13 15.47 -22.64
C PHE A 328 -12.23 14.36 -23.19
N GLU A 329 -11.55 14.58 -24.33
CA GLU A 329 -10.59 13.62 -24.90
C GLU A 329 -9.39 13.37 -23.97
N GLU A 330 -8.92 14.40 -23.27
CA GLU A 330 -7.86 14.29 -22.26
C GLU A 330 -8.32 13.63 -20.95
N GLY A 331 -9.61 13.32 -20.80
CA GLY A 331 -10.17 12.68 -19.60
C GLY A 331 -10.41 13.63 -18.43
N ARG A 332 -10.30 14.95 -18.63
CA ARG A 332 -10.59 15.99 -17.62
C ARG A 332 -12.10 16.30 -17.57
N LEU A 333 -12.91 15.29 -17.25
CA LEU A 333 -14.39 15.30 -17.37
C LEU A 333 -15.06 16.46 -16.62
N ARG A 334 -14.62 16.78 -15.40
CA ARG A 334 -15.20 17.85 -14.57
C ARG A 334 -15.02 19.25 -15.18
N LEU A 335 -13.86 19.52 -15.78
CA LEU A 335 -13.56 20.81 -16.41
C LEU A 335 -14.33 20.96 -17.72
N ALA A 336 -14.40 19.88 -18.52
CA ALA A 336 -15.24 19.83 -19.71
C ALA A 336 -16.71 20.10 -19.38
N GLN A 337 -17.23 19.47 -18.31
CA GLN A 337 -18.59 19.67 -17.83
C GLN A 337 -18.85 21.13 -17.42
N LYS A 338 -17.96 21.75 -16.63
CA LYS A 338 -18.06 23.16 -16.21
C LYS A 338 -18.12 24.10 -17.42
N LEU A 339 -17.25 23.90 -18.42
CA LEU A 339 -17.24 24.71 -19.65
C LEU A 339 -18.51 24.54 -20.46
N CYS A 340 -19.02 23.32 -20.61
CA CYS A 340 -20.29 23.05 -21.28
C CYS A 340 -21.46 23.76 -20.58
N VAL A 341 -21.54 23.71 -19.25
CA VAL A 341 -22.58 24.41 -18.46
C VAL A 341 -22.47 25.93 -18.62
N HIS A 342 -21.26 26.48 -18.61
CA HIS A 342 -21.03 27.89 -18.91
C HIS A 342 -21.50 28.25 -20.33
N GLY A 343 -21.18 27.42 -21.33
CA GLY A 343 -21.63 27.56 -22.71
C GLY A 343 -23.15 27.59 -22.84
N LEU A 344 -23.87 26.73 -22.10
CA LEU A 344 -25.34 26.77 -22.03
C LEU A 344 -25.85 28.08 -21.42
N GLY A 345 -25.24 28.54 -20.32
CA GLY A 345 -25.59 29.82 -19.68
C GLY A 345 -25.34 31.04 -20.56
N MET A 346 -24.37 30.99 -21.48
CA MET A 346 -24.17 32.02 -22.51
C MET A 346 -25.27 32.00 -23.57
N LEU A 347 -25.76 30.81 -23.93
CA LEU A 347 -26.87 30.65 -24.88
C LEU A 347 -28.20 31.10 -24.27
N ASP A 348 -28.44 30.87 -22.96
CA ASP A 348 -29.66 31.26 -22.24
C ASP A 348 -29.84 32.78 -22.10
N LYS A 349 -28.74 33.54 -22.10
CA LYS A 349 -28.76 35.01 -21.99
C LYS A 349 -29.20 35.72 -23.29
N ILE A 350 -29.48 34.97 -24.36
CA ILE A 350 -29.88 35.51 -25.67
C ILE A 350 -31.35 35.18 -25.93
N VAL A 351 -32.17 36.21 -26.14
CA VAL A 351 -33.63 36.11 -26.30
C VAL A 351 -34.05 35.70 -27.73
N GLU A 352 -33.19 35.88 -28.73
CA GLU A 352 -33.49 35.54 -30.14
C GLU A 352 -33.16 34.07 -30.47
N ALA A 353 -34.19 33.23 -30.60
CA ALA A 353 -34.08 31.82 -30.95
C ALA A 353 -33.84 31.59 -32.45
N GLY A 354 -32.58 31.52 -32.87
CA GLY A 354 -32.20 31.10 -34.23
C GLY A 354 -31.85 29.61 -34.32
N ARG A 355 -32.07 28.97 -35.49
CA ARG A 355 -31.68 27.56 -35.79
C ARG A 355 -30.20 27.23 -35.52
N ALA A 356 -29.32 28.23 -35.49
CA ALA A 356 -27.91 28.05 -35.12
C ALA A 356 -27.72 27.82 -33.61
N MET A 357 -28.54 28.43 -32.78
CA MET A 357 -28.50 28.32 -31.32
C MET A 357 -28.99 26.95 -30.85
N THR A 358 -30.08 26.45 -31.44
CA THR A 358 -30.60 25.10 -31.15
C THR A 358 -29.59 24.02 -31.53
N ARG A 359 -28.90 24.19 -32.66
CA ARG A 359 -27.78 23.33 -33.05
C ARG A 359 -26.58 23.41 -32.10
N MET A 360 -26.20 24.58 -31.62
CA MET A 360 -25.11 24.71 -30.64
C MET A 360 -25.46 24.10 -29.28
N ARG A 361 -26.72 24.27 -28.83
CA ARG A 361 -27.24 23.62 -27.63
C ARG A 361 -27.22 22.10 -27.77
N ALA A 362 -27.73 21.57 -28.89
CA ALA A 362 -27.68 20.14 -29.17
C ALA A 362 -26.23 19.61 -29.20
N ALA A 363 -25.28 20.38 -29.72
CA ALA A 363 -23.87 20.01 -29.71
C ALA A 363 -23.29 19.94 -28.28
N ILE A 364 -23.59 20.91 -27.41
CA ILE A 364 -23.20 20.87 -26.00
C ILE A 364 -23.85 19.68 -25.27
N ASN A 365 -25.12 19.40 -25.56
CA ASN A 365 -25.85 18.26 -24.97
C ASN A 365 -25.22 16.92 -25.37
N VAL A 366 -24.71 16.76 -26.60
CA VAL A 366 -23.98 15.54 -27.00
C VAL A 366 -22.72 15.34 -26.13
N VAL A 367 -21.92 16.39 -25.90
CA VAL A 367 -20.70 16.30 -25.07
C VAL A 367 -21.05 16.01 -23.61
N LEU A 368 -22.06 16.70 -23.07
CA LEU A 368 -22.57 16.45 -21.72
C LEU A 368 -23.15 15.03 -21.58
N GLY A 369 -23.81 14.52 -22.62
CA GLY A 369 -24.33 13.16 -22.67
C GLY A 369 -23.21 12.14 -22.54
N PHE A 370 -22.12 12.28 -23.31
CA PHE A 370 -20.95 11.41 -23.19
C PHE A 370 -20.22 11.52 -21.84
N ILE A 371 -20.17 12.72 -21.24
CA ILE A 371 -19.68 12.90 -19.86
C ILE A 371 -20.58 12.14 -18.87
N ALA A 372 -21.91 12.24 -19.01
CA ALA A 372 -22.86 11.55 -18.16
C ALA A 372 -22.78 10.01 -18.29
N VAL A 373 -22.49 9.48 -19.47
CA VAL A 373 -22.20 8.04 -19.67
C VAL A 373 -20.97 7.62 -18.87
N ARG A 374 -19.89 8.42 -18.89
CA ARG A 374 -18.66 8.14 -18.13
C ARG A 374 -18.89 8.19 -16.62
N ASP A 375 -19.73 9.10 -16.15
CA ASP A 375 -20.12 9.23 -14.74
C ASP A 375 -21.19 8.20 -14.31
N ARG A 376 -21.62 7.30 -15.22
CA ARG A 376 -22.70 6.32 -15.02
C ARG A 376 -24.06 6.93 -14.64
N ASN A 377 -24.30 8.19 -15.01
CA ASN A 377 -25.60 8.83 -14.84
C ASN A 377 -26.46 8.60 -16.10
N PHE A 378 -26.85 7.35 -16.31
CA PHE A 378 -27.51 6.90 -17.54
C PHE A 378 -28.83 7.61 -17.82
N LYS A 379 -29.57 7.99 -16.76
CA LYS A 379 -30.81 8.75 -16.91
C LYS A 379 -30.56 10.10 -17.58
N THR A 380 -29.61 10.87 -17.06
CA THR A 380 -29.25 12.18 -17.65
C THR A 380 -28.65 12.04 -19.04
N ALA A 381 -27.88 10.97 -19.30
CA ALA A 381 -27.33 10.72 -20.63
C ALA A 381 -28.43 10.47 -21.66
N ILE A 382 -29.45 9.66 -21.32
CA ILE A 382 -30.60 9.37 -22.19
C ILE A 382 -31.37 10.65 -22.53
N ASP A 383 -31.64 11.49 -21.53
CA ASP A 383 -32.36 12.75 -21.71
C ASP A 383 -31.58 13.71 -22.64
N LEU A 384 -30.28 13.88 -22.38
CA LEU A 384 -29.41 14.75 -23.17
C LEU A 384 -29.25 14.27 -24.63
N PHE A 385 -29.09 12.96 -24.86
CA PHE A 385 -29.05 12.41 -26.22
C PHE A 385 -30.40 12.49 -26.91
N GLY A 386 -31.50 12.33 -26.18
CA GLY A 386 -32.85 12.53 -26.70
C GLY A 386 -33.07 13.94 -27.23
N GLU A 387 -32.62 14.96 -26.49
CA GLU A 387 -32.70 16.37 -26.90
C GLU A 387 -31.79 16.70 -28.09
N SER A 388 -30.67 16.00 -28.28
CA SER A 388 -29.74 16.26 -29.39
C SER A 388 -30.03 15.47 -30.67
N MET A 389 -30.94 14.49 -30.64
CA MET A 389 -31.23 13.59 -31.76
C MET A 389 -31.69 14.31 -33.04
N GLU A 390 -32.46 15.39 -32.94
CA GLU A 390 -32.96 16.13 -34.11
C GLU A 390 -31.82 16.77 -34.93
N HIS A 391 -30.71 17.13 -34.28
CA HIS A 391 -29.60 17.84 -34.91
C HIS A 391 -28.35 16.97 -35.10
N PHE A 392 -28.11 16.00 -34.21
CA PHE A 392 -26.96 15.09 -34.22
C PHE A 392 -27.41 13.63 -34.03
N PRO A 393 -28.18 13.06 -34.99
CA PRO A 393 -28.81 11.75 -34.85
C PRO A 393 -27.80 10.61 -34.70
N VAL A 394 -26.70 10.64 -35.47
CA VAL A 394 -25.67 9.58 -35.45
C VAL A 394 -24.91 9.57 -34.12
N GLN A 395 -24.49 10.74 -33.62
CA GLN A 395 -23.74 10.85 -32.37
C GLN A 395 -24.62 10.53 -31.15
N SER A 396 -25.89 10.94 -31.19
CA SER A 396 -26.83 10.69 -30.10
C SER A 396 -27.25 9.22 -30.03
N ALA A 397 -27.53 8.58 -31.17
CA ALA A 397 -27.82 7.15 -31.23
C ALA A 397 -26.60 6.29 -30.80
N ARG A 398 -25.38 6.68 -31.17
CA ARG A 398 -24.15 6.07 -30.65
C ARG A 398 -24.02 6.21 -29.13
N GLY A 399 -24.30 7.40 -28.60
CA GLY A 399 -24.32 7.63 -27.15
C GLY A 399 -25.31 6.74 -26.42
N LEU A 400 -26.50 6.53 -27.00
CA LEU A 400 -27.51 5.61 -26.46
C LEU A 400 -27.08 4.14 -26.48
N VAL A 401 -26.39 3.69 -27.55
CA VAL A 401 -25.80 2.34 -27.59
C VAL A 401 -24.80 2.16 -26.44
N GLN A 402 -23.91 3.15 -26.20
CA GLN A 402 -22.97 3.09 -25.08
C GLN A 402 -23.65 3.09 -23.70
N VAL A 403 -24.80 3.76 -23.57
CA VAL A 403 -25.62 3.70 -22.35
C VAL A 403 -26.16 2.29 -22.14
N ASP A 404 -26.76 1.69 -23.18
CA ASP A 404 -27.34 0.35 -23.07
C ASP A 404 -26.25 -0.69 -22.75
N GLU A 405 -25.08 -0.61 -23.38
CA GLU A 405 -23.92 -1.45 -23.06
C GLU A 405 -23.41 -1.27 -21.62
N ALA A 406 -23.31 -0.03 -21.15
CA ALA A 406 -22.80 0.27 -19.81
C ALA A 406 -23.79 -0.06 -18.69
N ASP A 407 -25.10 -0.09 -19.00
CA ASP A 407 -26.19 -0.46 -18.09
C ASP A 407 -26.59 -1.95 -18.19
N GLY A 408 -25.94 -2.72 -19.07
CA GLY A 408 -26.21 -4.15 -19.26
C GLY A 408 -27.53 -4.45 -19.98
N ARG A 409 -28.12 -3.45 -20.65
CA ARG A 409 -29.30 -3.60 -21.50
C ARG A 409 -28.90 -4.08 -22.90
N ASP A 410 -29.83 -4.74 -23.57
CA ASP A 410 -29.63 -5.17 -24.95
C ASP A 410 -29.58 -3.94 -25.89
N PRO A 411 -28.45 -3.68 -26.57
CA PRO A 411 -28.30 -2.52 -27.44
C PRO A 411 -29.13 -2.63 -28.73
N ALA A 412 -29.79 -3.77 -29.01
CA ALA A 412 -30.52 -4.02 -30.26
C ALA A 412 -31.50 -2.89 -30.65
N VAL A 413 -32.23 -2.31 -29.69
CA VAL A 413 -33.19 -1.21 -29.96
C VAL A 413 -32.48 0.08 -30.36
N SER A 414 -31.36 0.40 -29.72
CA SER A 414 -30.55 1.59 -30.03
C SER A 414 -29.74 1.39 -31.32
N LEU A 415 -29.31 0.17 -31.61
CA LEU A 415 -28.68 -0.23 -32.86
C LEU A 415 -29.64 -0.16 -34.05
N GLN A 416 -30.89 -0.60 -33.90
CA GLN A 416 -31.93 -0.45 -34.94
C GLN A 416 -32.18 1.03 -35.29
N LYS A 417 -32.18 1.91 -34.29
CA LYS A 417 -32.28 3.37 -34.52
C LYS A 417 -31.09 3.89 -35.33
N LEU A 418 -29.87 3.44 -35.01
CA LEU A 418 -28.66 3.85 -35.73
C LEU A 418 -28.66 3.27 -37.17
N GLN A 419 -29.17 2.05 -37.36
CA GLN A 419 -29.26 1.36 -38.66
C GLN A 419 -30.25 2.04 -39.61
N GLY A 420 -31.34 2.59 -39.09
CA GLY A 420 -32.27 3.41 -39.88
C GLY A 420 -31.69 4.76 -40.35
N ILE A 421 -30.56 5.21 -39.78
CA ILE A 421 -29.96 6.53 -40.02
C ILE A 421 -28.69 6.41 -40.88
N ASP A 422 -27.80 5.45 -40.59
CA ASP A 422 -26.58 5.17 -41.34
C ASP A 422 -26.33 3.64 -41.39
N PRO A 423 -26.87 2.93 -42.40
CA PRO A 423 -26.81 1.47 -42.48
C PRO A 423 -25.39 0.92 -42.60
N ASP A 424 -24.48 1.67 -43.22
CA ASP A 424 -23.09 1.27 -43.50
C ASP A 424 -22.12 1.71 -42.40
N ASN A 425 -22.62 2.12 -41.24
CA ASN A 425 -21.77 2.55 -40.13
C ASN A 425 -20.99 1.33 -39.59
N PRO A 426 -19.65 1.35 -39.60
CA PRO A 426 -18.85 0.20 -39.21
C PRO A 426 -19.00 -0.18 -37.73
N GLU A 427 -19.49 0.72 -36.86
CA GLU A 427 -19.88 0.37 -35.48
C GLU A 427 -21.13 -0.53 -35.45
N ILE A 428 -22.13 -0.28 -36.30
CA ILE A 428 -23.32 -1.15 -36.41
C ILE A 428 -22.91 -2.52 -36.95
N VAL A 429 -22.13 -2.52 -38.04
CA VAL A 429 -21.67 -3.76 -38.67
C VAL A 429 -20.85 -4.58 -37.68
N LEU A 430 -20.01 -3.93 -36.85
CA LEU A 430 -19.30 -4.57 -35.74
C LEU A 430 -20.25 -5.26 -34.77
N HIS A 431 -21.27 -4.58 -34.24
CA HIS A 431 -22.22 -5.18 -33.29
C HIS A 431 -23.07 -6.30 -33.91
N THR A 432 -23.56 -6.13 -35.14
CA THR A 432 -24.32 -7.17 -35.84
C THR A 432 -23.46 -8.39 -36.18
N ALA A 433 -22.19 -8.19 -36.54
CA ALA A 433 -21.29 -9.28 -36.86
C ALA A 433 -20.82 -10.04 -35.59
N LEU A 434 -20.81 -9.39 -34.42
CA LEU A 434 -20.54 -10.05 -33.13
C LEU A 434 -21.61 -11.08 -32.78
N GLU A 435 -22.88 -10.76 -32.98
CA GLU A 435 -24.00 -11.70 -32.75
C GLU A 435 -23.92 -12.90 -33.70
N ASN A 436 -23.53 -12.65 -34.96
CA ASN A 436 -23.40 -13.69 -35.98
C ASN A 436 -22.08 -14.47 -35.93
N LEU A 437 -21.08 -14.04 -35.15
CA LEU A 437 -19.76 -14.69 -35.07
C LEU A 437 -19.84 -16.15 -34.58
N VAL A 438 -20.85 -16.45 -33.76
CA VAL A 438 -21.13 -17.77 -33.20
C VAL A 438 -21.92 -18.66 -34.17
N VAL A 439 -22.75 -18.07 -35.03
CA VAL A 439 -23.71 -18.78 -35.90
C VAL A 439 -23.18 -18.95 -37.32
N GLU A 440 -22.67 -17.88 -37.94
CA GLU A 440 -22.18 -17.82 -39.33
C GLU A 440 -20.79 -17.17 -39.41
N ARG A 441 -19.83 -17.88 -38.82
CA ARG A 441 -18.46 -17.41 -38.57
C ARG A 441 -17.72 -16.82 -39.79
N GLU A 442 -17.81 -17.43 -40.97
CA GLU A 442 -17.12 -16.94 -42.16
C GLU A 442 -17.74 -15.65 -42.73
N GLU A 443 -19.07 -15.52 -42.68
CA GLU A 443 -19.77 -14.33 -43.15
C GLU A 443 -19.54 -13.15 -42.19
N ALA A 444 -19.57 -13.42 -40.89
CA ALA A 444 -19.24 -12.44 -39.86
C ALA A 444 -17.80 -11.89 -40.01
N ILE A 445 -16.81 -12.74 -40.29
CA ILE A 445 -15.42 -12.29 -40.55
C ILE A 445 -15.35 -11.39 -41.79
N LYS A 446 -16.06 -11.72 -42.87
CA LYS A 446 -16.11 -10.89 -44.09
C LYS A 446 -16.74 -9.53 -43.80
N LEU A 447 -17.85 -9.49 -43.05
CA LEU A 447 -18.52 -8.26 -42.63
C LEU A 447 -17.60 -7.39 -41.76
N LEU A 448 -16.87 -7.98 -40.82
CA LEU A 448 -15.91 -7.26 -39.96
C LEU A 448 -14.73 -6.67 -40.75
N LEU A 449 -14.20 -7.40 -41.73
CA LEU A 449 -13.13 -6.89 -42.61
C LEU A 449 -13.65 -5.77 -43.51
N HIS A 450 -14.87 -5.90 -44.03
CA HIS A 450 -15.51 -4.83 -44.81
C HIS A 450 -15.73 -3.57 -43.97
N ALA A 451 -16.20 -3.72 -42.72
CA ALA A 451 -16.36 -2.63 -41.78
C ALA A 451 -15.02 -1.95 -41.43
N ALA A 452 -13.94 -2.73 -41.31
CA ALA A 452 -12.60 -2.19 -41.08
C ALA A 452 -12.09 -1.36 -42.28
N ASP A 453 -12.36 -1.81 -43.51
CA ASP A 453 -12.03 -1.06 -44.72
C ASP A 453 -12.87 0.21 -44.85
N GLU A 454 -14.17 0.13 -44.52
CA GLU A 454 -15.07 1.27 -44.55
C GLU A 454 -14.71 2.32 -43.49
N ALA A 455 -14.27 1.90 -42.30
CA ALA A 455 -13.71 2.79 -41.29
C ALA A 455 -12.46 3.54 -41.81
N ASP A 456 -11.58 2.87 -42.55
CA ASP A 456 -10.39 3.51 -43.15
C ASP A 456 -10.75 4.44 -44.32
N ARG A 457 -11.73 4.07 -45.16
CA ARG A 457 -12.25 4.96 -46.21
C ARG A 457 -12.87 6.22 -45.62
N ARG A 458 -13.71 6.08 -44.59
CA ARG A 458 -14.31 7.20 -43.86
C ARG A 458 -13.22 8.07 -43.25
N LYS A 459 -12.20 7.48 -42.62
CA LYS A 459 -11.01 8.20 -42.11
C LYS A 459 -10.26 8.98 -43.19
N ARG A 460 -9.97 8.39 -44.35
CA ARG A 460 -9.25 9.06 -45.46
C ARG A 460 -10.09 10.20 -46.04
N SER A 461 -11.38 9.98 -46.25
CA SER A 461 -12.31 11.02 -46.73
C SER A 461 -12.44 12.22 -45.77
N LEU A 462 -12.26 11.99 -44.46
CA LEU A 462 -12.24 13.02 -43.42
C LEU A 462 -10.92 13.82 -43.39
N SER A 463 -9.82 13.26 -43.91
CA SER A 463 -8.53 13.96 -43.99
C SER A 463 -8.43 14.91 -45.19
N GLU A 464 -9.26 14.72 -46.22
CA GLU A 464 -9.21 15.46 -47.49
C GLU A 464 -10.15 16.69 -47.54
N ARG A 465 -11.10 16.85 -46.59
CA ARG A 465 -12.05 17.99 -46.55
C ARG A 465 -11.52 19.16 -45.68
N LYS A 466 -11.42 20.38 -46.25
CA LYS A 466 -10.98 21.62 -45.54
C LYS A 466 -11.86 21.96 -44.32
N PRO A 467 -11.29 22.57 -43.25
CA PRO A 467 -11.94 22.64 -41.94
C PRO A 467 -13.05 23.70 -41.88
N ARG A 468 -14.28 23.27 -41.59
CA ARG A 468 -15.33 24.11 -40.99
C ARG A 468 -15.33 23.84 -39.48
N GLU A 469 -15.55 24.85 -38.64
CA GLU A 469 -15.45 24.78 -37.17
C GLU A 469 -16.35 23.68 -36.54
N LEU A 470 -17.55 23.43 -37.10
CA LEU A 470 -18.42 22.31 -36.71
C LEU A 470 -17.97 20.93 -37.24
N HIS A 471 -17.13 20.88 -38.28
CA HIS A 471 -16.61 19.63 -38.83
C HIS A 471 -15.50 19.05 -37.94
N PHE A 472 -14.71 19.89 -37.29
CA PHE A 472 -13.72 19.48 -36.28
C PHE A 472 -14.41 18.91 -35.02
N PHE A 473 -15.55 19.47 -34.63
CA PHE A 473 -16.41 18.94 -33.58
C PHE A 473 -16.94 17.52 -33.91
N CYS A 474 -17.43 17.31 -35.14
CA CYS A 474 -17.80 15.96 -35.60
C CYS A 474 -16.61 15.00 -35.69
N LYS A 475 -15.39 15.50 -35.94
CA LYS A 475 -14.15 14.72 -36.05
C LYS A 475 -13.66 14.16 -34.71
N SER A 476 -13.97 14.84 -33.61
CA SER A 476 -13.56 14.46 -32.26
C SER A 476 -14.63 13.60 -31.54
N ILE A 477 -15.91 13.80 -31.86
CA ILE A 477 -17.01 12.98 -31.33
C ILE A 477 -17.20 11.68 -32.12
N ALA A 478 -16.84 11.66 -33.42
CA ALA A 478 -16.63 10.39 -34.11
C ALA A 478 -15.41 9.73 -33.49
N GLY A 479 -15.63 8.74 -32.63
CA GLY A 479 -14.58 8.06 -31.89
C GLY A 479 -13.46 7.62 -32.82
N ASP A 480 -12.25 7.57 -32.26
CA ASP A 480 -11.02 7.26 -32.99
C ASP A 480 -11.25 6.08 -33.95
N TRP A 481 -11.39 6.36 -35.25
CA TRP A 481 -11.72 5.34 -36.26
C TRP A 481 -10.66 4.23 -36.27
N ASN A 482 -9.44 4.54 -35.79
CA ASN A 482 -8.40 3.55 -35.53
C ASN A 482 -8.81 2.52 -34.47
N THR A 483 -9.54 2.93 -33.44
CA THR A 483 -10.07 2.05 -32.38
C THR A 483 -11.21 1.18 -32.91
N VAL A 484 -12.15 1.75 -33.69
CA VAL A 484 -13.22 0.97 -34.34
C VAL A 484 -12.62 -0.06 -35.30
N GLN A 485 -11.68 0.39 -36.15
CA GLN A 485 -10.95 -0.47 -37.08
C GLN A 485 -10.14 -1.56 -36.35
N ALA A 486 -9.45 -1.21 -35.26
CA ALA A 486 -8.71 -2.16 -34.43
C ALA A 486 -9.64 -3.20 -33.79
N ASN A 487 -10.81 -2.79 -33.29
CA ASN A 487 -11.81 -3.70 -32.74
C ASN A 487 -12.33 -4.66 -33.81
N CYS A 488 -12.65 -4.19 -35.02
CA CYS A 488 -13.04 -5.05 -36.13
C CYS A 488 -11.96 -6.11 -36.44
N PHE A 489 -10.68 -5.72 -36.45
CA PHE A 489 -9.57 -6.67 -36.64
C PHE A 489 -9.41 -7.65 -35.46
N VAL A 490 -9.63 -7.21 -34.22
CA VAL A 490 -9.62 -8.08 -33.02
C VAL A 490 -10.69 -9.15 -33.13
N PHE A 491 -11.92 -8.79 -33.44
CA PHE A 491 -13.03 -9.74 -33.54
C PHE A 491 -12.91 -10.66 -34.77
N ALA A 492 -12.42 -10.14 -35.91
CA ALA A 492 -12.09 -10.97 -37.06
C ALA A 492 -10.98 -11.97 -36.72
N ALA A 493 -9.97 -11.56 -35.94
CA ALA A 493 -8.91 -12.44 -35.46
C ALA A 493 -9.45 -13.51 -34.48
N GLN A 494 -10.35 -13.17 -33.57
CA GLN A 494 -11.04 -14.14 -32.70
C GLN A 494 -11.83 -15.17 -33.50
N GLY A 495 -12.58 -14.68 -34.49
CA GLY A 495 -13.21 -15.50 -35.50
C GLY A 495 -12.20 -16.45 -36.12
N LYS A 496 -11.02 -16.01 -36.57
CA LYS A 496 -10.00 -16.90 -37.14
C LYS A 496 -9.33 -17.85 -36.13
N LEU A 497 -9.08 -17.40 -34.90
CA LEU A 497 -8.51 -18.19 -33.80
C LEU A 497 -9.34 -19.43 -33.47
N ALA A 498 -10.67 -19.29 -33.47
CA ALA A 498 -11.61 -20.38 -33.20
C ALA A 498 -11.54 -21.55 -34.21
N GLY A 499 -10.78 -21.42 -35.30
CA GLY A 499 -10.61 -22.48 -36.31
C GLY A 499 -9.16 -22.70 -36.70
N GLY A 500 -8.23 -22.25 -35.85
CA GLY A 500 -6.81 -22.57 -35.98
C GLY A 500 -6.09 -21.86 -37.13
N ASP A 501 -6.63 -20.77 -37.65
CA ASP A 501 -6.09 -20.08 -38.83
C ASP A 501 -4.89 -19.18 -38.43
N GLU A 502 -3.70 -19.41 -38.99
CA GLU A 502 -2.49 -18.62 -38.66
C GLU A 502 -2.61 -17.13 -39.03
N ALA A 503 -3.49 -16.81 -39.97
CA ALA A 503 -3.80 -15.44 -40.39
C ALA A 503 -4.37 -14.55 -39.27
N ALA A 504 -4.80 -15.14 -38.14
CA ALA A 504 -5.19 -14.39 -36.94
C ALA A 504 -4.06 -13.50 -36.39
N LYS A 505 -2.81 -13.96 -36.47
CA LYS A 505 -1.64 -13.21 -36.00
C LYS A 505 -1.51 -11.87 -36.71
N ASP A 506 -1.63 -11.86 -38.04
CA ASP A 506 -1.43 -10.66 -38.84
C ASP A 506 -2.52 -9.62 -38.57
N LEU A 507 -3.76 -10.08 -38.33
CA LEU A 507 -4.88 -9.22 -37.93
C LEU A 507 -4.66 -8.62 -36.53
N LEU A 508 -4.15 -9.40 -35.57
CA LEU A 508 -3.83 -8.90 -34.22
C LEU A 508 -2.67 -7.90 -34.23
N VAL A 509 -1.64 -8.12 -35.05
CA VAL A 509 -0.53 -7.15 -35.21
C VAL A 509 -1.03 -5.86 -35.84
N LYS A 510 -1.91 -5.93 -36.86
CA LYS A 510 -2.57 -4.75 -37.43
C LYS A 510 -3.39 -4.01 -36.38
N ALA A 511 -4.21 -4.71 -35.60
CA ALA A 511 -4.98 -4.11 -34.51
C ALA A 511 -4.10 -3.41 -33.46
N ALA A 512 -3.02 -4.07 -33.03
CA ALA A 512 -2.06 -3.52 -32.07
C ALA A 512 -1.30 -2.30 -32.62
N SER A 513 -1.05 -2.25 -33.93
CA SER A 513 -0.42 -1.09 -34.58
C SER A 513 -1.36 0.13 -34.68
N LEU A 514 -2.67 -0.11 -34.80
CA LEU A 514 -3.69 0.92 -34.89
C LEU A 514 -4.08 1.47 -33.52
N SER A 515 -4.11 0.61 -32.49
CA SER A 515 -4.39 1.00 -31.10
C SER A 515 -3.34 0.45 -30.14
N PRO A 516 -2.23 1.18 -29.91
CA PRO A 516 -1.18 0.78 -28.97
C PRO A 516 -1.64 0.68 -27.51
N LYS A 517 -2.79 1.27 -27.16
CA LYS A 517 -3.41 1.21 -25.83
C LYS A 517 -4.42 0.06 -25.67
N SER A 518 -4.64 -0.75 -26.70
CA SER A 518 -5.57 -1.88 -26.63
C SER A 518 -4.96 -3.07 -25.89
N ALA A 519 -5.34 -3.28 -24.64
CA ALA A 519 -4.89 -4.42 -23.85
C ALA A 519 -5.32 -5.77 -24.46
N ILE A 520 -6.57 -5.86 -24.95
CA ILE A 520 -7.15 -7.08 -25.52
C ILE A 520 -6.35 -7.60 -26.72
N SER A 521 -5.85 -6.69 -27.58
CA SER A 521 -5.05 -7.07 -28.75
C SER A 521 -3.76 -7.78 -28.35
N PHE A 522 -3.07 -7.31 -27.31
CA PHE A 522 -1.86 -7.96 -26.80
C PHE A 522 -2.16 -9.24 -26.02
N THR A 523 -3.27 -9.30 -25.27
CA THR A 523 -3.73 -10.51 -24.58
C THR A 523 -3.97 -11.65 -25.55
N LEU A 524 -4.73 -11.41 -26.63
CA LEU A 524 -5.04 -12.42 -27.64
C LEU A 524 -3.79 -12.85 -28.43
N LEU A 525 -2.86 -11.92 -28.67
CA LEU A 525 -1.58 -12.24 -29.30
C LEU A 525 -0.72 -13.14 -28.42
N GLY A 526 -0.70 -12.90 -27.10
CA GLY A 526 -0.07 -13.79 -26.13
C GLY A 526 -0.69 -15.18 -26.13
N ALA A 527 -2.02 -15.25 -26.08
CA ALA A 527 -2.79 -16.51 -26.13
C ALA A 527 -2.53 -17.30 -27.43
N PHE A 528 -2.44 -16.62 -28.57
CA PHE A 528 -2.08 -17.25 -29.85
C PHE A 528 -0.70 -17.90 -29.81
N PHE A 529 0.32 -17.18 -29.33
CA PHE A 529 1.67 -17.73 -29.21
C PHE A 529 1.77 -18.88 -28.20
N GLU A 530 0.92 -18.85 -27.17
CA GLU A 530 0.82 -19.92 -26.17
C GLU A 530 0.22 -21.21 -26.77
N LYS A 531 -0.83 -21.08 -27.59
CA LYS A 531 -1.45 -22.21 -28.33
C LYS A 531 -0.51 -22.84 -29.37
N GLN A 532 0.42 -22.08 -29.97
CA GLN A 532 1.39 -22.58 -30.96
C GLN A 532 2.52 -23.44 -30.36
N GLY A 533 2.51 -23.71 -29.04
CA GLY A 533 3.46 -24.59 -28.37
C GLY A 533 4.57 -23.82 -27.67
N ALA A 534 4.36 -23.54 -26.39
CA ALA A 534 5.29 -22.83 -25.50
C ALA A 534 6.58 -23.59 -25.14
N GLN A 535 7.06 -24.56 -25.94
CA GLN A 535 8.25 -25.36 -25.60
C GLN A 535 9.57 -24.67 -25.94
N SER A 536 9.58 -23.66 -26.82
CA SER A 536 10.78 -22.87 -27.09
C SER A 536 10.93 -21.72 -26.07
N PRO A 537 12.09 -21.55 -25.41
CA PRO A 537 12.36 -20.43 -24.52
C PRO A 537 12.15 -19.05 -25.17
N SER A 538 12.39 -18.96 -26.48
CA SER A 538 12.17 -17.74 -27.26
C SER A 538 10.70 -17.37 -27.40
N MET A 539 9.81 -18.37 -27.47
CA MET A 539 8.36 -18.17 -27.59
C MET A 539 7.75 -17.85 -26.22
N GLN A 540 8.21 -18.47 -25.14
CA GLN A 540 7.81 -18.12 -23.78
C GLN A 540 8.12 -16.65 -23.46
N LEU A 541 9.28 -16.14 -23.90
CA LEU A 541 9.63 -14.72 -23.74
C LEU A 541 8.70 -13.79 -24.54
N ARG A 542 8.26 -14.21 -25.74
CA ARG A 542 7.29 -13.44 -26.53
C ARG A 542 5.92 -13.40 -25.86
N VAL A 543 5.45 -14.53 -25.34
CA VAL A 543 4.19 -14.62 -24.57
C VAL A 543 4.25 -13.69 -23.35
N ARG A 544 5.31 -13.79 -22.55
CA ARG A 544 5.55 -12.92 -21.38
C ARG A 544 5.48 -11.44 -21.75
N LYS A 545 6.21 -11.03 -22.81
CA LYS A 545 6.21 -9.63 -23.28
C LYS A 545 4.84 -9.15 -23.78
N CYS A 546 4.04 -10.03 -24.38
CA CYS A 546 2.69 -9.68 -24.80
C CYS A 546 1.79 -9.42 -23.60
N TYR A 547 1.82 -10.29 -22.57
CA TYR A 547 1.02 -10.08 -21.35
C TYR A 547 1.52 -8.88 -20.52
N GLU A 548 2.83 -8.65 -20.44
CA GLU A 548 3.39 -7.44 -19.79
C GLU A 548 2.91 -6.16 -20.47
N ARG A 549 2.87 -6.14 -21.82
CA ARG A 549 2.32 -5.00 -22.57
C ARG A 549 0.81 -4.84 -22.39
N ALA A 550 0.07 -5.95 -22.33
CA ALA A 550 -1.36 -5.93 -22.08
C ALA A 550 -1.67 -5.29 -20.70
N LEU A 551 -0.93 -5.68 -19.65
CA LEU A 551 -1.09 -5.12 -18.30
C LEU A 551 -0.58 -3.69 -18.17
N ALA A 552 0.45 -3.31 -18.93
CA ALA A 552 0.87 -1.91 -19.01
C ALA A 552 -0.20 -1.02 -19.66
N ALA A 553 -0.99 -1.56 -20.60
CA ALA A 553 -2.12 -0.87 -21.21
C ALA A 553 -3.36 -0.85 -20.32
N ASN A 554 -3.69 -1.98 -19.68
CA ASN A 554 -4.77 -2.10 -18.70
C ASN A 554 -4.40 -3.08 -17.59
N PRO A 555 -4.07 -2.60 -16.37
CA PRO A 555 -3.73 -3.45 -15.23
C PRO A 555 -4.85 -4.40 -14.79
N ALA A 556 -6.11 -4.08 -15.09
CA ALA A 556 -7.25 -4.90 -14.69
C ALA A 556 -7.54 -6.08 -15.64
N GLU A 557 -6.79 -6.21 -16.74
CA GLU A 557 -7.00 -7.23 -17.78
C GLU A 557 -6.83 -8.67 -17.23
N GLU A 558 -7.93 -9.41 -17.16
CA GLU A 558 -8.04 -10.66 -16.39
C GLU A 558 -7.21 -11.82 -16.95
N LEU A 559 -7.36 -12.14 -18.23
CA LEU A 559 -6.68 -13.28 -18.84
C LEU A 559 -5.15 -13.07 -18.83
N ALA A 560 -4.68 -11.90 -19.26
CA ALA A 560 -3.25 -11.58 -19.27
C ALA A 560 -2.65 -11.59 -17.86
N GLY A 561 -3.36 -11.01 -16.89
CA GLY A 561 -2.96 -10.96 -15.49
C GLY A 561 -2.78 -12.35 -14.87
N ARG A 562 -3.78 -13.23 -15.02
CA ARG A 562 -3.73 -14.59 -14.49
C ARG A 562 -2.60 -15.41 -15.12
N ARG A 563 -2.52 -15.45 -16.46
CA ARG A 563 -1.49 -16.23 -17.17
C ARG A 563 -0.09 -15.75 -16.85
N LEU A 564 0.14 -14.43 -16.82
CA LEU A 564 1.45 -13.89 -16.45
C LEU A 564 1.81 -14.23 -15.00
N THR A 565 0.85 -14.15 -14.08
CA THR A 565 1.06 -14.51 -12.67
C THR A 565 1.45 -15.99 -12.54
N GLU A 566 0.76 -16.89 -13.23
CA GLU A 566 1.07 -18.33 -13.27
C GLU A 566 2.47 -18.60 -13.85
N MET A 567 2.82 -17.92 -14.95
CA MET A 567 4.16 -18.00 -15.55
C MET A 567 5.26 -17.53 -14.60
N LEU A 568 5.06 -16.43 -13.87
CA LEU A 568 6.05 -15.92 -12.92
C LEU A 568 6.18 -16.83 -11.70
N LEU A 569 5.07 -17.37 -11.20
CA LEU A 569 5.10 -18.30 -10.07
C LEU A 569 5.80 -19.62 -10.43
N SER A 570 5.53 -20.16 -11.63
CA SER A 570 6.25 -21.35 -12.13
C SER A 570 7.73 -21.10 -12.39
N ALA A 571 8.12 -19.86 -12.74
CA ALA A 571 9.52 -19.44 -12.84
C ALA A 571 10.19 -19.17 -11.48
N GLY A 572 9.43 -19.18 -10.37
CA GLY A 572 9.93 -18.86 -9.02
C GLY A 572 10.06 -17.36 -8.74
N GLU A 573 9.66 -16.48 -9.65
CA GLU A 573 9.69 -15.02 -9.53
C GLU A 573 8.51 -14.48 -8.69
N LYS A 574 8.36 -14.95 -7.44
CA LYS A 574 7.22 -14.60 -6.57
C LYS A 574 7.04 -13.10 -6.31
N ALA A 575 8.14 -12.36 -6.18
CA ALA A 575 8.10 -10.92 -5.94
C ALA A 575 7.51 -10.14 -7.13
N ALA A 576 7.91 -10.50 -8.36
CA ALA A 576 7.37 -9.88 -9.57
C ALA A 576 5.87 -10.18 -9.73
N ALA A 577 5.45 -11.42 -9.42
CA ALA A 577 4.05 -11.80 -9.40
C ALA A 577 3.26 -10.94 -8.39
N ARG A 578 3.79 -10.73 -7.18
CA ARG A 578 3.17 -9.89 -6.16
C ARG A 578 2.98 -8.45 -6.64
N ASP A 579 4.00 -7.85 -7.24
CA ASP A 579 3.98 -6.47 -7.69
C ASP A 579 2.98 -6.24 -8.83
N ILE A 580 2.81 -7.21 -9.72
CA ILE A 580 1.80 -7.14 -10.78
C ILE A 580 0.40 -7.18 -10.20
N VAL A 581 0.15 -8.16 -9.33
CA VAL A 581 -1.18 -8.42 -8.79
C VAL A 581 -1.63 -7.32 -7.82
N THR A 582 -0.72 -6.79 -7.01
CA THR A 582 -1.01 -5.64 -6.13
C THR A 582 -1.29 -4.36 -6.91
N ARG A 583 -0.49 -4.03 -7.93
CA ARG A 583 -0.76 -2.89 -8.82
C ARG A 583 -2.11 -3.03 -9.53
N ALA A 584 -2.44 -4.22 -10.02
CA ALA A 584 -3.73 -4.49 -10.65
C ALA A 584 -4.90 -4.25 -9.68
N ALA A 585 -4.77 -4.70 -8.42
CA ALA A 585 -5.76 -4.51 -7.37
C ALA A 585 -5.89 -3.05 -6.90
N GLU A 586 -4.82 -2.25 -6.96
CA GLU A 586 -4.83 -0.82 -6.60
C GLU A 586 -5.48 0.04 -7.68
N VAL A 587 -5.25 -0.29 -8.96
CA VAL A 587 -5.81 0.44 -10.10
C VAL A 587 -7.30 0.17 -10.26
N ASP A 588 -7.73 -1.08 -10.09
CA ASP A 588 -9.15 -1.46 -10.13
C ASP A 588 -9.54 -2.24 -8.87
N ALA A 589 -10.21 -1.52 -7.96
CA ALA A 589 -10.71 -2.07 -6.71
C ALA A 589 -11.78 -3.17 -6.88
N LYS A 590 -12.28 -3.39 -8.10
CA LYS A 590 -13.25 -4.46 -8.44
C LYS A 590 -12.62 -5.62 -9.21
N SER A 591 -11.32 -5.58 -9.49
CA SER A 591 -10.64 -6.63 -10.26
C SER A 591 -10.53 -7.92 -9.46
N ARG A 592 -11.47 -8.85 -9.69
CA ARG A 592 -11.62 -10.10 -8.89
C ARG A 592 -10.36 -10.94 -8.90
N TRP A 593 -9.82 -11.24 -10.08
CA TRP A 593 -8.64 -12.08 -10.20
C TRP A 593 -7.44 -11.51 -9.44
N ALA A 594 -7.24 -10.19 -9.50
CA ALA A 594 -6.12 -9.51 -8.85
C ALA A 594 -6.27 -9.54 -7.33
N LEU A 595 -7.46 -9.26 -6.81
CA LEU A 595 -7.73 -9.30 -5.37
C LEU A 595 -7.53 -10.70 -4.77
N ILE A 596 -8.00 -11.74 -5.47
CA ILE A 596 -7.87 -13.13 -5.03
C ILE A 596 -6.41 -13.58 -5.08
N ALA A 597 -5.73 -13.30 -6.20
CA ALA A 597 -4.32 -13.65 -6.35
C ALA A 597 -3.44 -12.90 -5.34
N ALA A 598 -3.71 -11.62 -5.05
CA ALA A 598 -2.99 -10.84 -4.04
C ALA A 598 -3.21 -11.45 -2.66
N GLY A 599 -4.47 -11.73 -2.31
CA GLY A 599 -4.85 -12.35 -1.06
C GLY A 599 -4.13 -13.68 -0.85
N LYS A 600 -4.12 -14.55 -1.87
CA LYS A 600 -3.44 -15.85 -1.84
C LYS A 600 -1.94 -15.72 -1.65
N LEU A 601 -1.26 -14.91 -2.46
CA LEU A 601 0.20 -14.72 -2.35
C LEU A 601 0.60 -14.17 -0.99
N LEU A 602 -0.14 -13.19 -0.48
CA LEU A 602 0.11 -12.63 0.85
C LEU A 602 -0.16 -13.63 1.98
N THR A 603 -1.13 -14.55 1.83
CA THR A 603 -1.30 -15.64 2.81
C THR A 603 -0.18 -16.68 2.77
N GLU A 604 0.48 -16.87 1.63
CA GLU A 604 1.64 -17.78 1.50
C GLU A 604 2.92 -17.16 2.06
N GLU A 605 3.03 -15.82 2.04
CA GLU A 605 4.13 -15.04 2.63
C GLU A 605 3.92 -14.72 4.12
N ASP A 606 2.91 -15.33 4.77
CA ASP A 606 2.51 -15.07 6.17
C ASP A 606 2.13 -13.59 6.47
N ALA A 607 1.88 -12.77 5.45
CA ALA A 607 1.45 -11.38 5.53
C ALA A 607 -0.09 -11.25 5.71
N PHE A 608 -0.62 -11.86 6.77
CA PHE A 608 -2.06 -12.03 6.97
C PHE A 608 -2.85 -10.72 7.08
N THR A 609 -2.29 -9.67 7.68
CA THR A 609 -2.97 -8.37 7.86
C THR A 609 -3.26 -7.68 6.52
N ALA A 610 -2.28 -7.67 5.62
CA ALA A 610 -2.43 -7.16 4.26
C ALA A 610 -3.39 -8.03 3.43
N SER A 611 -3.28 -9.36 3.58
CA SER A 611 -4.15 -10.32 2.87
C SER A 611 -5.64 -10.11 3.18
N VAL A 612 -6.01 -9.87 4.44
CA VAL A 612 -7.41 -9.62 4.85
C VAL A 612 -8.05 -8.48 4.04
N LYS A 613 -7.33 -7.39 3.79
CA LYS A 613 -7.85 -6.24 3.04
C LYS A 613 -8.27 -6.65 1.63
N TYR A 614 -7.41 -7.35 0.90
CA TYR A 614 -7.68 -7.78 -0.48
C TYR A 614 -8.77 -8.85 -0.54
N LEU A 615 -8.76 -9.82 0.38
CA LEU A 615 -9.77 -10.87 0.42
C LEU A 615 -11.17 -10.35 0.79
N GLN A 616 -11.28 -9.36 1.68
CA GLN A 616 -12.57 -8.70 1.97
C GLN A 616 -13.14 -7.98 0.74
N LEU A 617 -12.28 -7.28 -0.02
CA LEU A 617 -12.68 -6.64 -1.26
C LEU A 617 -13.09 -7.68 -2.32
N ALA A 618 -12.36 -8.79 -2.42
CA ALA A 618 -12.71 -9.89 -3.30
C ALA A 618 -14.11 -10.44 -2.96
N CYS A 619 -14.40 -10.72 -1.68
CA CYS A 619 -15.71 -11.22 -1.26
C CYS A 619 -16.87 -10.30 -1.65
N ARG A 620 -16.70 -8.98 -1.62
CA ARG A 620 -17.74 -8.00 -2.04
C ARG A 620 -17.98 -7.96 -3.54
N SER A 621 -16.99 -8.35 -4.33
CA SER A 621 -17.08 -8.29 -5.79
C SER A 621 -17.95 -9.40 -6.40
N PHE A 622 -18.17 -10.52 -5.69
CA PHE A 622 -18.93 -11.67 -6.18
C PHE A 622 -20.42 -11.36 -6.42
N GLU A 623 -20.99 -10.34 -5.76
CA GLU A 623 -22.39 -9.95 -5.93
C GLU A 623 -22.70 -9.27 -7.27
N THR A 624 -21.68 -8.94 -8.09
CA THR A 624 -21.82 -7.95 -9.19
C THR A 624 -21.45 -8.39 -10.61
N SER A 625 -21.17 -9.66 -10.91
CA SER A 625 -20.67 -10.02 -12.27
C SER A 625 -21.55 -10.99 -13.08
N ASP A 626 -22.01 -10.46 -14.22
CA ASP A 626 -22.50 -11.18 -15.38
C ASP A 626 -21.40 -12.02 -16.05
N ILE A 627 -21.46 -13.33 -15.86
CA ILE A 627 -20.59 -14.35 -16.47
C ILE A 627 -20.64 -14.30 -18.02
N LYS A 628 -21.70 -13.72 -18.59
CA LYS A 628 -21.92 -13.64 -20.05
C LYS A 628 -20.95 -12.69 -20.77
N SER A 629 -20.46 -11.63 -20.13
CA SER A 629 -19.63 -10.59 -20.78
C SER A 629 -18.23 -11.07 -21.17
N ASN A 630 -17.61 -11.93 -20.35
CA ASN A 630 -16.23 -12.37 -20.58
C ASN A 630 -16.07 -13.40 -21.70
N ARG A 631 -17.09 -14.24 -21.97
CA ARG A 631 -17.03 -15.25 -23.05
C ARG A 631 -17.03 -14.62 -24.43
N THR A 632 -17.85 -13.59 -24.64
CA THR A 632 -17.88 -12.83 -25.90
C THR A 632 -16.58 -12.05 -26.12
N ARG A 633 -15.92 -11.61 -25.05
CA ARG A 633 -14.67 -10.83 -25.10
C ARG A 633 -13.43 -11.63 -25.48
N TYR A 634 -13.41 -12.95 -25.28
CA TYR A 634 -12.25 -13.82 -25.51
C TYR A 634 -12.57 -15.03 -26.42
N TYR A 635 -13.50 -14.85 -27.36
CA TYR A 635 -13.91 -15.89 -28.29
C TYR A 635 -12.71 -16.50 -29.06
N GLY A 636 -12.69 -17.83 -29.21
CA GLY A 636 -11.60 -18.58 -29.86
C GLY A 636 -10.39 -18.93 -28.99
N VAL A 637 -10.31 -18.40 -27.77
CA VAL A 637 -9.30 -18.77 -26.74
C VAL A 637 -9.95 -19.20 -25.43
N GLU A 638 -11.18 -19.70 -25.49
CA GLU A 638 -11.99 -20.12 -24.35
C GLU A 638 -11.31 -21.22 -23.52
N ASP A 639 -10.51 -22.08 -24.15
CA ASP A 639 -9.72 -23.12 -23.49
C ASP A 639 -8.70 -22.57 -22.47
N LEU A 640 -8.35 -21.29 -22.56
CA LEU A 640 -7.44 -20.60 -21.64
C LEU A 640 -8.18 -19.83 -20.54
N LEU A 641 -9.51 -19.73 -20.62
CA LEU A 641 -10.33 -19.16 -19.56
C LEU A 641 -10.62 -20.20 -18.47
N PRO A 642 -10.80 -19.75 -17.22
CA PRO A 642 -11.30 -20.62 -16.15
C PRO A 642 -12.69 -21.16 -16.51
N ASP A 643 -12.95 -22.43 -16.17
CA ASP A 643 -14.26 -23.05 -16.36
C ASP A 643 -15.34 -22.28 -15.57
N PRO A 644 -16.60 -22.19 -16.04
CA PRO A 644 -17.67 -21.50 -15.31
C PRO A 644 -17.93 -22.07 -13.90
N GLY A 645 -17.61 -23.35 -13.68
CA GLY A 645 -17.68 -24.00 -12.38
C GLY A 645 -16.54 -23.62 -11.42
N GLU A 646 -15.47 -22.99 -11.91
CA GLU A 646 -14.37 -22.52 -11.07
C GLU A 646 -14.73 -21.26 -10.28
N ASP A 647 -15.64 -20.40 -10.74
CA ASP A 647 -16.03 -19.19 -9.99
C ASP A 647 -16.63 -19.54 -8.61
N MET A 648 -17.40 -20.63 -8.51
CA MET A 648 -17.89 -21.18 -7.23
C MET A 648 -16.75 -21.73 -6.36
N ARG A 649 -15.73 -22.36 -6.97
CA ARG A 649 -14.52 -22.82 -6.27
C ARG A 649 -13.66 -21.64 -5.81
N PHE A 650 -13.60 -20.55 -6.59
CA PHE A 650 -12.87 -19.34 -6.25
C PHE A 650 -13.52 -18.62 -5.07
N GLU A 651 -14.85 -18.47 -5.06
CA GLU A 651 -15.56 -17.89 -3.92
C GLU A 651 -15.26 -18.66 -2.63
N ARG A 652 -15.37 -19.99 -2.70
CA ARG A 652 -15.07 -20.90 -1.59
C ARG A 652 -13.64 -20.80 -1.11
N THR A 653 -12.68 -20.78 -2.03
CA THR A 653 -11.24 -20.65 -1.73
C THR A 653 -10.95 -19.29 -1.10
N CYS A 654 -11.61 -18.21 -1.55
CA CYS A 654 -11.48 -16.89 -0.93
C CYS A 654 -11.95 -16.88 0.51
N TRP A 655 -13.13 -17.44 0.78
CA TRP A 655 -13.66 -17.54 2.14
C TRP A 655 -12.77 -18.41 3.05
N LEU A 656 -12.19 -19.49 2.52
CA LEU A 656 -11.22 -20.32 3.23
C LEU A 656 -9.94 -19.54 3.58
N LEU A 657 -9.34 -18.84 2.61
CA LEU A 657 -8.14 -18.03 2.84
C LEU A 657 -8.42 -16.88 3.82
N LEU A 658 -9.60 -16.29 3.73
CA LEU A 658 -10.03 -15.22 4.63
C LEU A 658 -10.22 -15.74 6.06
N ALA A 659 -10.81 -16.93 6.23
CA ALA A 659 -10.91 -17.59 7.53
C ALA A 659 -9.51 -17.84 8.14
N LYS A 660 -8.59 -18.40 7.35
CA LYS A 660 -7.20 -18.62 7.78
C LYS A 660 -6.51 -17.32 8.20
N ALA A 661 -6.65 -16.25 7.41
CA ALA A 661 -6.07 -14.95 7.70
C ALA A 661 -6.68 -14.30 8.97
N TYR A 662 -7.99 -14.41 9.17
CA TYR A 662 -8.65 -13.94 10.40
C TYR A 662 -8.19 -14.70 11.63
N ARG A 663 -8.05 -16.03 11.55
CA ARG A 663 -7.54 -16.84 12.67
C ARG A 663 -6.13 -16.41 13.07
N LYS A 664 -5.24 -16.23 12.09
CA LYS A 664 -3.85 -15.84 12.32
C LYS A 664 -3.70 -14.41 12.84
N THR A 665 -4.63 -13.52 12.50
CA THR A 665 -4.69 -12.16 13.04
C THR A 665 -5.42 -12.05 14.39
N GLY A 666 -5.97 -13.15 14.92
CA GLY A 666 -6.69 -13.18 16.20
C GLY A 666 -8.17 -12.79 16.13
N LYS A 667 -8.73 -12.54 14.93
CA LYS A 667 -10.16 -12.25 14.73
C LYS A 667 -10.99 -13.53 14.67
N LEU A 668 -11.10 -14.21 15.79
CA LEU A 668 -11.65 -15.58 15.86
C LEU A 668 -13.13 -15.69 15.43
N VAL A 669 -13.98 -14.73 15.83
CA VAL A 669 -15.42 -14.72 15.47
C VAL A 669 -15.61 -14.55 13.96
N SER A 670 -14.85 -13.64 13.34
CA SER A 670 -14.89 -13.45 11.89
C SER A 670 -14.32 -14.66 11.15
N SER A 671 -13.29 -15.31 11.70
CA SER A 671 -12.71 -16.54 11.15
C SER A 671 -13.74 -17.67 11.07
N THR A 672 -14.44 -17.95 12.16
CA THR A 672 -15.43 -19.03 12.22
C THR A 672 -16.65 -18.73 11.36
N ALA A 673 -17.09 -17.46 11.29
CA ALA A 673 -18.14 -17.03 10.38
C ALA A 673 -17.76 -17.22 8.90
N ALA A 674 -16.54 -16.81 8.51
CA ALA A 674 -16.03 -17.00 7.14
C ALA A 674 -15.93 -18.49 6.77
N ALA A 675 -15.42 -19.34 7.68
CA ALA A 675 -15.34 -20.77 7.45
C ALA A 675 -16.72 -21.44 7.33
N ARG A 676 -17.71 -21.02 8.15
CA ARG A 676 -19.10 -21.48 8.03
C ARG A 676 -19.71 -21.07 6.68
N HIS A 677 -19.37 -19.89 6.16
CA HIS A 677 -19.81 -19.45 4.83
C HIS A 677 -19.21 -20.35 3.73
N ALA A 678 -17.90 -20.62 3.78
CA ALA A 678 -17.22 -21.52 2.84
C ALA A 678 -17.75 -22.98 2.85
N LEU A 679 -18.33 -23.43 3.97
CA LEU A 679 -19.00 -24.73 4.07
C LEU A 679 -20.39 -24.74 3.43
N LYS A 680 -21.09 -23.60 3.38
CA LYS A 680 -22.41 -23.48 2.74
C LYS A 680 -22.32 -23.42 1.22
N THR A 681 -21.25 -22.85 0.67
CA THR A 681 -21.01 -22.80 -0.78
C THR A 681 -20.84 -24.21 -1.32
N LYS A 682 -21.63 -24.60 -2.34
CA LYS A 682 -21.52 -25.93 -2.98
C LYS A 682 -20.13 -26.09 -3.59
N GLY A 683 -19.45 -27.18 -3.25
CA GLY A 683 -18.15 -27.51 -3.82
C GLY A 683 -17.93 -29.02 -3.84
N ASP A 684 -17.51 -29.53 -5.00
CA ASP A 684 -17.40 -30.97 -5.27
C ASP A 684 -16.16 -31.61 -4.63
N SER A 685 -15.16 -30.81 -4.27
CA SER A 685 -13.91 -31.30 -3.69
C SER A 685 -14.05 -31.63 -2.20
N THR A 686 -13.97 -32.92 -1.87
CA THR A 686 -13.90 -33.43 -0.49
C THR A 686 -12.67 -32.92 0.25
N SER A 687 -11.56 -32.67 -0.47
CA SER A 687 -10.32 -32.11 0.10
C SER A 687 -10.51 -30.69 0.63
N GLU A 688 -11.19 -29.83 -0.13
CA GLU A 688 -11.51 -28.47 0.32
C GLU A 688 -12.49 -28.48 1.48
N GLN A 689 -13.50 -29.38 1.48
CA GLN A 689 -14.42 -29.55 2.61
C GLN A 689 -13.66 -29.86 3.90
N ILE A 690 -12.67 -30.76 3.83
CA ILE A 690 -11.83 -31.12 4.97
C ILE A 690 -10.96 -29.95 5.43
N GLN A 691 -10.37 -29.19 4.52
CA GLN A 691 -9.56 -28.00 4.87
C GLN A 691 -10.40 -26.92 5.55
N ILE A 692 -11.62 -26.67 5.07
CA ILE A 692 -12.53 -25.69 5.69
C ILE A 692 -12.97 -26.16 7.06
N ALA A 693 -13.33 -27.43 7.21
CA ALA A 693 -13.70 -28.01 8.50
C ALA A 693 -12.54 -27.96 9.50
N MET A 694 -11.30 -28.17 9.03
CA MET A 694 -10.10 -28.00 9.84
C MET A 694 -9.93 -26.57 10.34
N GLU A 695 -10.01 -25.57 9.45
CA GLU A 695 -9.88 -24.16 9.84
C GLU A 695 -11.01 -23.70 10.76
N LEU A 696 -12.24 -24.20 10.55
CA LEU A 696 -13.38 -23.97 11.44
C LEU A 696 -13.13 -24.58 12.83
N GLY A 697 -12.70 -25.85 12.89
CA GLY A 697 -12.43 -26.56 14.13
C GLY A 697 -11.36 -25.86 14.96
N LEU A 698 -10.25 -25.45 14.33
CA LEU A 698 -9.17 -24.69 14.97
C LEU A 698 -9.66 -23.32 15.47
N GLY A 699 -10.49 -22.62 14.69
CA GLY A 699 -11.08 -21.35 15.09
C GLY A 699 -11.96 -21.50 16.34
N LEU A 700 -12.82 -22.53 16.38
CA LEU A 700 -13.69 -22.83 17.53
C LEU A 700 -12.89 -23.24 18.77
N THR A 701 -11.79 -24.00 18.62
CA THR A 701 -10.90 -24.33 19.74
C THR A 701 -10.32 -23.08 20.39
N LEU A 702 -9.86 -22.12 19.59
CA LEU A 702 -9.29 -20.88 20.10
C LEU A 702 -10.32 -19.95 20.74
N GLN A 703 -11.60 -20.09 20.41
CA GLN A 703 -12.70 -19.35 21.04
C GLN A 703 -13.16 -19.95 22.38
N GLY A 704 -12.75 -21.18 22.71
CA GLY A 704 -13.28 -21.93 23.86
C GLY A 704 -14.53 -22.76 23.55
N GLU A 705 -15.01 -22.82 22.30
CA GLU A 705 -16.16 -23.64 21.92
C GLU A 705 -15.77 -25.10 21.63
N PHE A 706 -15.23 -25.80 22.63
CA PHE A 706 -14.60 -27.12 22.46
C PHE A 706 -15.55 -28.20 21.96
N ARG A 707 -16.79 -28.27 22.46
CA ARG A 707 -17.76 -29.30 22.04
C ARG A 707 -18.11 -29.19 20.55
N GLN A 708 -18.32 -27.97 20.05
CA GLN A 708 -18.58 -27.74 18.63
C GLN A 708 -17.34 -28.06 17.80
N SER A 709 -16.15 -27.65 18.26
CA SER A 709 -14.87 -27.97 17.63
C SER A 709 -14.68 -29.48 17.47
N LEU A 710 -14.89 -30.28 18.53
CA LEU A 710 -14.81 -31.74 18.46
C LEU A 710 -15.81 -32.33 17.46
N SER A 711 -17.06 -31.89 17.47
CA SER A 711 -18.07 -32.34 16.50
C SER A 711 -17.66 -32.03 15.05
N THR A 712 -17.06 -30.87 14.80
CA THR A 712 -16.57 -30.52 13.46
C THR A 712 -15.39 -31.39 13.03
N PHE A 713 -14.45 -31.69 13.94
CA PHE A 713 -13.34 -32.59 13.65
C PHE A 713 -13.81 -34.03 13.44
N ASP A 714 -14.75 -34.54 14.24
CA ASP A 714 -15.28 -35.90 14.10
C ASP A 714 -15.95 -36.10 12.73
N LYS A 715 -16.77 -35.14 12.31
CA LYS A 715 -17.37 -35.13 10.96
C LYS A 715 -16.31 -35.10 9.86
N ALA A 716 -15.30 -34.25 9.99
CA ALA A 716 -14.23 -34.16 9.00
C ALA A 716 -13.39 -35.44 8.92
N ILE A 717 -13.10 -36.07 10.06
CA ILE A 717 -12.39 -37.36 10.13
C ILE A 717 -13.23 -38.46 9.50
N GLN A 718 -14.53 -38.50 9.75
CA GLN A 718 -15.44 -39.47 9.13
C GLN A 718 -15.43 -39.33 7.60
N VAL A 719 -15.66 -38.12 7.08
CA VAL A 719 -15.63 -37.83 5.64
C VAL A 719 -14.27 -38.21 5.04
N SER A 720 -13.17 -37.94 5.75
CA SER A 720 -11.82 -38.29 5.31
C SER A 720 -11.59 -39.80 5.24
N LYS A 721 -12.10 -40.57 6.22
CA LYS A 721 -12.01 -42.05 6.22
C LYS A 721 -12.80 -42.64 5.06
N GLU A 722 -14.00 -42.11 4.80
CA GLU A 722 -14.88 -42.59 3.74
C GLU A 722 -14.35 -42.25 2.34
N SER A 723 -13.86 -41.03 2.13
CA SER A 723 -13.44 -40.55 0.81
C SER A 723 -11.96 -40.83 0.47
N MET A 724 -11.04 -40.59 1.41
CA MET A 724 -9.58 -40.65 1.14
C MET A 724 -8.90 -41.87 1.74
N LYS A 725 -9.56 -42.63 2.62
CA LYS A 725 -9.01 -43.75 3.41
C LYS A 725 -7.80 -43.39 4.29
N VAL A 726 -7.35 -42.15 4.27
CA VAL A 726 -6.26 -41.59 5.07
C VAL A 726 -6.82 -40.42 5.86
N VAL A 727 -6.47 -40.33 7.14
CA VAL A 727 -6.83 -39.20 7.99
C VAL A 727 -5.67 -38.21 8.03
N PRO A 728 -5.84 -36.96 7.59
CA PRO A 728 -4.83 -35.92 7.71
C PRO A 728 -4.34 -35.76 9.15
N VAL A 729 -3.01 -35.75 9.32
CA VAL A 729 -2.35 -35.51 10.62
C VAL A 729 -2.84 -34.20 11.25
N ALA A 730 -3.11 -33.20 10.42
CA ALA A 730 -3.62 -31.91 10.86
C ALA A 730 -5.00 -31.97 11.56
N LEU A 731 -5.88 -32.90 11.15
CA LEU A 731 -7.17 -33.12 11.82
C LEU A 731 -6.99 -33.79 13.18
N LEU A 732 -6.17 -34.85 13.23
CA LEU A 732 -5.88 -35.58 14.47
C LEU A 732 -5.24 -34.66 15.51
N THR A 733 -4.30 -33.82 15.07
CA THR A 733 -3.62 -32.85 15.94
C THR A 733 -4.54 -31.73 16.39
N GLY A 734 -5.40 -31.19 15.50
CA GLY A 734 -6.41 -30.19 15.87
C GLY A 734 -7.41 -30.73 16.90
N ARG A 735 -7.92 -31.95 16.69
CA ARG A 735 -8.82 -32.63 17.63
C ARG A 735 -8.14 -32.94 18.96
N ALA A 736 -6.90 -33.44 18.95
CA ALA A 736 -6.12 -33.69 20.16
C ALA A 736 -5.88 -32.41 20.95
N GLN A 737 -5.61 -31.29 20.28
CA GLN A 737 -5.47 -29.99 20.92
C GLN A 737 -6.78 -29.51 21.54
N ALA A 738 -7.92 -29.71 20.87
CA ALA A 738 -9.23 -29.38 21.42
C ALA A 738 -9.56 -30.20 22.70
N LEU A 739 -9.26 -31.50 22.69
CA LEU A 739 -9.38 -32.36 23.88
C LEU A 739 -8.46 -31.89 25.02
N TYR A 740 -7.23 -31.51 24.69
CA TYR A 740 -6.25 -31.04 25.66
C TYR A 740 -6.66 -29.73 26.35
N GLU A 741 -7.23 -28.77 25.61
CA GLU A 741 -7.71 -27.52 26.18
C GLU A 741 -9.02 -27.72 26.96
N MET A 742 -9.95 -28.54 26.47
CA MET A 742 -11.16 -28.91 27.22
C MET A 742 -10.84 -29.59 28.56
N ALA A 743 -9.78 -30.42 28.59
CA ALA A 743 -9.29 -31.02 29.83
C ALA A 743 -8.75 -29.98 30.83
N LYS A 744 -8.22 -28.84 30.37
CA LYS A 744 -7.80 -27.76 31.28
C LYS A 744 -9.00 -27.01 31.87
N GLU A 745 -10.08 -26.81 31.11
CA GLU A 745 -11.32 -26.26 31.66
C GLU A 745 -11.87 -27.18 32.74
N ASP A 746 -11.98 -28.48 32.46
CA ASP A 746 -12.42 -29.47 33.45
C ASP A 746 -11.50 -29.49 34.69
N TRP A 747 -10.20 -29.26 34.51
CA TRP A 747 -9.26 -29.12 35.63
C TRP A 747 -9.56 -27.90 36.50
N LEU A 748 -9.80 -26.74 35.89
CA LEU A 748 -10.14 -25.50 36.60
C LEU A 748 -11.49 -25.59 37.30
N GLU A 749 -12.45 -26.32 36.73
CA GLU A 749 -13.77 -26.55 37.32
C GLU A 749 -13.77 -27.66 38.41
N GLY A 750 -12.61 -28.26 38.72
CA GLY A 750 -12.49 -29.31 39.74
C GLY A 750 -12.96 -30.70 39.29
N ARG A 751 -13.28 -30.89 38.00
CA ARG A 751 -13.65 -32.19 37.40
C ARG A 751 -12.41 -33.00 37.00
N TRP A 752 -11.54 -33.30 37.96
CA TRP A 752 -10.22 -33.87 37.70
C TRP A 752 -10.23 -35.25 37.01
N LEU A 753 -11.17 -36.13 37.36
CA LEU A 753 -11.30 -37.44 36.70
C LEU A 753 -11.69 -37.30 35.23
N SER A 754 -12.60 -36.37 34.93
CA SER A 754 -12.98 -36.02 33.54
C SER A 754 -11.77 -35.47 32.79
N ALA A 755 -11.05 -34.50 33.37
CA ALA A 755 -9.82 -33.94 32.79
C ALA A 755 -8.78 -35.03 32.48
N ALA A 756 -8.61 -36.02 33.38
CA ALA A 756 -7.70 -37.14 33.17
C ALA A 756 -8.09 -37.99 31.95
N SER A 757 -9.37 -38.34 31.83
CA SER A 757 -9.89 -39.13 30.71
C SER A 757 -9.74 -38.41 29.36
N LEU A 758 -9.90 -37.08 29.37
CA LEU A 758 -9.71 -36.24 28.19
C LEU A 758 -8.25 -36.13 27.80
N TRP A 759 -7.33 -35.99 28.76
CA TRP A 759 -5.89 -36.04 28.49
C TRP A 759 -5.43 -37.41 27.98
N GLU A 760 -6.00 -38.52 28.47
CA GLU A 760 -5.71 -39.86 27.96
C GLU A 760 -6.16 -40.00 26.49
N SER A 761 -7.35 -39.49 26.18
CA SER A 761 -7.88 -39.45 24.82
C SER A 761 -7.00 -38.58 23.91
N ALA A 762 -6.61 -37.39 24.37
CA ALA A 762 -5.70 -36.50 23.65
C ALA A 762 -4.32 -37.14 23.41
N GLU A 763 -3.78 -37.86 24.41
CA GLU A 763 -2.51 -38.58 24.29
C GLU A 763 -2.58 -39.64 23.17
N GLN A 764 -3.64 -40.44 23.13
CA GLN A 764 -3.83 -41.46 22.10
C GLN A 764 -3.87 -40.85 20.70
N GLU A 765 -4.56 -39.73 20.53
CA GLU A 765 -4.66 -39.02 19.26
C GLU A 765 -3.32 -38.39 18.82
N PHE A 766 -2.58 -37.77 19.75
CA PHE A 766 -1.23 -37.27 19.47
C PHE A 766 -0.28 -38.40 19.06
N LEU A 767 -0.37 -39.57 19.71
CA LEU A 767 0.42 -40.75 19.35
C LEU A 767 0.01 -41.34 18.01
N LEU A 768 -1.28 -41.34 17.68
CA LEU A 768 -1.79 -41.75 16.37
C LEU A 768 -1.29 -40.81 15.26
N ALA A 769 -1.37 -39.51 15.49
CA ALA A 769 -0.80 -38.49 14.60
C ALA A 769 0.72 -38.68 14.41
N ALA A 770 1.45 -38.96 15.49
CA ALA A 770 2.89 -39.20 15.46
C ALA A 770 3.28 -40.51 14.77
N LYS A 771 2.39 -41.51 14.71
CA LYS A 771 2.60 -42.72 13.89
C LYS A 771 2.57 -42.40 12.40
N ASN A 772 1.70 -41.49 11.98
CA ASN A 772 1.56 -41.08 10.59
C ASN A 772 2.67 -40.10 10.17
N LEU A 773 3.03 -39.16 11.04
CA LEU A 773 4.12 -38.21 10.83
C LEU A 773 4.95 -38.09 12.12
N PRO A 774 6.10 -38.79 12.22
CA PRO A 774 6.96 -38.72 13.40
C PRO A 774 7.45 -37.29 13.65
N SER A 775 7.04 -36.70 14.77
CA SER A 775 7.40 -35.34 15.17
C SER A 775 7.70 -35.29 16.66
N ALA A 776 8.84 -34.69 17.03
CA ALA A 776 9.22 -34.50 18.43
C ALA A 776 8.15 -33.68 19.19
N MET A 777 7.58 -32.67 18.53
CA MET A 777 6.51 -31.84 19.11
C MET A 777 5.27 -32.67 19.47
N LEU A 778 4.81 -33.57 18.59
CA LEU A 778 3.62 -34.37 18.82
C LEU A 778 3.83 -35.40 19.94
N ILE A 779 4.97 -36.08 19.93
CA ILE A 779 5.32 -37.04 20.97
C ILE A 779 5.56 -36.34 22.32
N GLY A 780 6.17 -35.15 22.31
CA GLY A 780 6.35 -34.31 23.49
C GLY A 780 5.00 -33.88 24.09
N ARG A 781 4.02 -33.49 23.25
CA ARG A 781 2.65 -33.19 23.70
C ARG A 781 1.94 -34.39 24.31
N ALA A 782 2.13 -35.59 23.74
CA ALA A 782 1.64 -36.82 24.37
C ALA A 782 2.31 -37.05 25.74
N GLY A 783 3.61 -36.76 25.87
CA GLY A 783 4.33 -36.76 27.14
C GLY A 783 3.77 -35.74 28.15
N ASP A 784 3.38 -34.55 27.69
CA ASP A 784 2.76 -33.51 28.51
C ASP A 784 1.41 -34.00 29.08
N CYS A 785 0.57 -34.66 28.27
CA CYS A 785 -0.67 -35.30 28.73
C CYS A 785 -0.39 -36.36 29.81
N ALA A 786 0.52 -37.30 29.53
CA ALA A 786 0.88 -38.37 30.46
C ALA A 786 1.43 -37.84 31.80
N ARG A 787 2.22 -36.77 31.76
CA ARG A 787 2.73 -36.10 32.97
C ARG A 787 1.62 -35.41 33.76
N LYS A 788 0.68 -34.73 33.09
CA LYS A 788 -0.48 -34.11 33.75
C LYS A 788 -1.38 -35.14 34.42
N ILE A 789 -1.55 -36.31 33.79
CA ILE A 789 -2.24 -37.46 34.40
C ILE A 789 -1.48 -37.98 35.63
N ALA A 790 -0.15 -38.03 35.58
CA ALA A 790 0.67 -38.45 36.73
C ALA A 790 0.46 -37.53 37.95
N ASN A 791 0.26 -36.23 37.75
CA ASN A 791 0.00 -35.29 38.85
C ASN A 791 -1.34 -35.51 39.58
N LEU A 792 -2.25 -36.34 39.04
CA LEU A 792 -3.56 -36.64 39.65
C LEU A 792 -3.55 -37.82 40.63
N SER A 793 -2.44 -38.55 40.69
CA SER A 793 -2.34 -39.83 41.40
C SER A 793 -2.28 -39.74 42.94
N GLY A 794 -2.61 -38.57 43.51
CA GLY A 794 -2.91 -38.41 44.94
C GLY A 794 -4.36 -38.78 45.31
N LEU A 795 -5.25 -38.94 44.33
CA LEU A 795 -6.63 -39.42 44.55
C LEU A 795 -6.63 -40.94 44.77
N PRO A 796 -7.47 -41.48 45.70
CA PRO A 796 -7.47 -42.91 46.06
C PRO A 796 -7.67 -43.85 44.87
N GLU A 797 -8.39 -43.40 43.84
CA GLU A 797 -8.78 -44.21 42.68
C GLU A 797 -7.68 -44.36 41.60
N ARG A 798 -6.57 -43.61 41.66
CA ARG A 798 -5.47 -43.68 40.66
C ARG A 798 -4.10 -43.91 41.32
N ALA A 799 -3.91 -45.13 41.81
CA ALA A 799 -2.84 -45.52 42.73
C ALA A 799 -1.39 -45.69 42.18
N ASP A 800 -1.01 -45.15 41.01
CA ASP A 800 0.36 -45.41 40.50
C ASP A 800 1.05 -44.23 39.78
N ILE A 801 1.51 -43.26 40.57
CA ILE A 801 2.31 -42.09 40.13
C ILE A 801 3.49 -42.54 39.25
N LYS A 802 4.17 -43.62 39.66
CA LYS A 802 5.39 -44.11 39.01
C LYS A 802 5.09 -44.71 37.64
N ALA A 803 3.99 -45.47 37.49
CA ALA A 803 3.59 -46.03 36.20
C ALA A 803 3.26 -44.94 35.16
N HIS A 804 2.47 -43.93 35.54
CA HIS A 804 2.14 -42.82 34.63
C HIS A 804 3.35 -41.94 34.30
N THR A 805 4.23 -41.70 35.27
CA THR A 805 5.48 -40.95 35.04
C THR A 805 6.44 -41.74 34.14
N ALA A 806 6.52 -43.06 34.30
CA ALA A 806 7.32 -43.92 33.42
C ALA A 806 6.78 -43.93 31.97
N ARG A 807 5.46 -43.88 31.81
CA ARG A 807 4.81 -43.68 30.50
C ARG A 807 5.21 -42.34 29.88
N ALA A 808 5.18 -41.24 30.64
CA ALA A 808 5.63 -39.93 30.16
C ALA A 808 7.12 -39.93 29.77
N LEU A 809 7.98 -40.51 30.61
CA LEU A 809 9.42 -40.69 30.36
C LEU A 809 9.68 -41.43 29.04
N LYS A 810 8.91 -42.49 28.76
CA LYS A 810 8.98 -43.22 27.49
C LYS A 810 8.67 -42.33 26.29
N GLN A 811 7.71 -41.41 26.39
CA GLN A 811 7.40 -40.49 25.29
C GLN A 811 8.47 -39.41 25.14
N TYR A 812 8.91 -38.76 26.22
CA TYR A 812 9.96 -37.74 26.13
C TYR A 812 11.27 -38.31 25.60
N SER A 813 11.66 -39.53 25.99
CA SER A 813 12.85 -40.18 25.43
C SER A 813 12.73 -40.46 23.94
N ARG A 814 11.53 -40.77 23.42
CA ARG A 814 11.27 -40.88 21.97
C ARG A 814 11.34 -39.52 21.28
N ALA A 815 10.76 -38.48 21.89
CA ALA A 815 10.81 -37.12 21.34
C ALA A 815 12.25 -36.58 21.28
N ALA A 816 13.03 -36.78 22.35
CA ALA A 816 14.42 -36.39 22.45
C ALA A 816 15.32 -37.06 21.39
N ARG A 817 15.02 -38.30 20.99
CA ARG A 817 15.72 -38.98 19.89
C ARG A 817 15.43 -38.37 18.52
N LEU A 818 14.23 -37.83 18.31
CA LEU A 818 13.85 -37.18 17.05
C LEU A 818 14.40 -35.76 16.94
N SER A 819 14.51 -35.03 18.06
CA SER A 819 15.06 -33.68 18.08
C SER A 819 16.01 -33.48 19.26
N PRO A 820 17.30 -33.84 19.08
CA PRO A 820 18.33 -33.75 20.12
C PRO A 820 18.64 -32.34 20.62
N TRP A 821 18.19 -31.31 19.91
CA TRP A 821 18.42 -29.90 20.23
C TRP A 821 17.24 -29.24 20.98
N GLU A 822 16.10 -29.92 21.15
CA GLU A 822 14.95 -29.34 21.85
C GLU A 822 15.07 -29.51 23.37
N SER A 823 15.59 -28.48 24.04
CA SER A 823 15.86 -28.50 25.49
C SER A 823 14.63 -28.77 26.37
N LYS A 824 13.42 -28.38 25.93
CA LYS A 824 12.17 -28.62 26.65
C LYS A 824 11.95 -30.11 26.93
N ASN A 825 12.10 -30.96 25.92
CA ASN A 825 11.84 -32.40 26.06
C ASN A 825 12.83 -33.05 27.02
N PHE A 826 14.10 -32.65 26.99
CA PHE A 826 15.11 -33.17 27.90
C PHE A 826 14.94 -32.67 29.34
N ARG A 827 14.53 -31.41 29.51
CA ARG A 827 14.14 -30.87 30.82
C ARG A 827 12.99 -31.69 31.42
N ASP A 828 11.89 -31.84 30.69
CA ASP A 828 10.72 -32.58 31.17
C ASP A 828 11.04 -34.07 31.38
N MET A 829 11.94 -34.64 30.56
CA MET A 829 12.51 -35.98 30.76
C MET A 829 13.26 -36.10 32.09
N SER A 830 14.12 -35.13 32.42
CA SER A 830 14.91 -35.15 33.66
C SER A 830 14.03 -35.06 34.91
N LEU A 831 12.95 -34.26 34.86
CA LEU A 831 11.98 -34.15 35.94
C LEU A 831 11.26 -35.49 36.16
N CYS A 832 10.81 -36.15 35.07
CA CYS A 832 10.21 -37.48 35.16
C CYS A 832 11.19 -38.53 35.73
N MET A 833 12.47 -38.48 35.34
CA MET A 833 13.50 -39.36 35.92
C MET A 833 13.68 -39.12 37.42
N GLY A 834 13.67 -37.85 37.87
CA GLY A 834 13.74 -37.49 39.28
C GLY A 834 12.59 -38.07 40.10
N VAL A 835 11.34 -37.94 39.63
CA VAL A 835 10.14 -38.48 40.31
C VAL A 835 10.16 -40.01 40.42
N ILE A 836 10.72 -40.71 39.43
CA ILE A 836 10.87 -42.18 39.46
C ILE A 836 11.98 -42.61 40.45
N GLY A 837 12.89 -41.69 40.82
CA GLY A 837 14.03 -41.94 41.70
C GLY A 837 15.35 -42.18 40.96
N MET A 838 15.42 -41.93 39.64
CA MET A 838 16.63 -42.04 38.82
C MET A 838 17.45 -40.73 38.85
N THR A 839 17.73 -40.23 40.05
CA THR A 839 18.29 -38.87 40.26
C THR A 839 19.69 -38.71 39.69
N ASP A 840 20.58 -39.70 39.80
CA ASP A 840 21.94 -39.64 39.23
C ASP A 840 21.94 -39.54 37.71
N ALA A 841 20.99 -40.23 37.05
CA ALA A 841 20.84 -40.17 35.61
C ALA A 841 20.27 -38.82 35.16
N ALA A 842 19.29 -38.30 35.90
CA ALA A 842 18.71 -36.99 35.67
C ALA A 842 19.74 -35.87 35.85
N GLU A 843 20.57 -35.93 36.90
CA GLU A 843 21.64 -34.97 37.16
C GLU A 843 22.64 -34.91 36.01
N ARG A 844 23.16 -36.08 35.58
CA ARG A 844 24.10 -36.15 34.45
C ARG A 844 23.51 -35.54 33.18
N LEU A 845 22.24 -35.81 32.92
CA LEU A 845 21.54 -35.28 31.76
C LEU A 845 21.42 -33.76 31.82
N VAL A 846 20.98 -33.20 32.95
CA VAL A 846 20.80 -31.76 33.09
C VAL A 846 22.13 -31.01 33.09
N LYS A 847 23.17 -31.54 33.73
CA LYS A 847 24.53 -30.97 33.66
C LYS A 847 25.08 -30.98 32.23
N TRP A 848 24.86 -32.06 31.49
CA TRP A 848 25.22 -32.10 30.07
C TRP A 848 24.48 -31.03 29.26
N MET A 849 23.18 -30.83 29.50
CA MET A 849 22.43 -29.75 28.86
C MET A 849 22.92 -28.35 29.25
N LEU A 850 23.24 -28.12 30.54
CA LEU A 850 23.76 -26.84 31.03
C LEU A 850 25.12 -26.50 30.44
N ASN A 851 25.94 -27.50 30.12
CA ASN A 851 27.19 -27.27 29.38
C ASN A 851 26.93 -26.74 27.95
N ILE A 852 25.81 -27.12 27.34
CA ILE A 852 25.42 -26.66 25.99
C ILE A 852 24.69 -25.32 26.06
N TRP A 853 23.80 -25.15 27.05
CA TRP A 853 22.97 -23.96 27.24
C TRP A 853 23.07 -23.40 28.66
N PRO A 854 24.17 -22.71 29.01
CA PRO A 854 24.42 -22.24 30.38
C PRO A 854 23.44 -21.17 30.86
N SER A 855 22.88 -20.39 29.92
CA SER A 855 22.01 -19.25 30.18
C SER A 855 20.52 -19.60 30.35
N ARG A 856 20.17 -20.88 30.35
CA ARG A 856 18.78 -21.34 30.44
C ARG A 856 18.35 -21.56 31.89
N PHE A 857 17.58 -20.61 32.43
CA PHE A 857 17.07 -20.69 33.81
C PHE A 857 16.20 -21.94 34.06
N ASP A 858 15.46 -22.42 33.05
CA ASP A 858 14.58 -23.59 33.17
C ASP A 858 15.36 -24.91 33.36
N LEU A 859 16.62 -24.96 32.92
CA LEU A 859 17.52 -26.09 33.18
C LEU A 859 18.10 -26.03 34.60
N TRP A 860 18.45 -24.84 35.09
CA TRP A 860 18.86 -24.63 36.49
C TRP A 860 17.72 -24.98 37.45
N LEU A 861 16.49 -24.56 37.11
CA LEU A 861 15.29 -24.90 37.85
C LEU A 861 15.08 -26.42 37.90
N ALA A 862 15.18 -27.10 36.76
CA ALA A 862 15.07 -28.55 36.71
C ALA A 862 16.16 -29.28 37.51
N LEU A 863 17.41 -28.80 37.46
CA LEU A 863 18.51 -29.34 38.27
C LEU A 863 18.22 -29.20 39.77
N GLY A 864 17.77 -28.01 40.19
CA GLY A 864 17.36 -27.74 41.56
C GLY A 864 16.25 -28.66 42.04
N THR A 865 15.22 -28.88 41.21
CA THR A 865 14.12 -29.81 41.51
C THR A 865 14.61 -31.26 41.60
N VAL A 866 15.50 -31.70 40.70
CA VAL A 866 16.10 -33.05 40.77
C VAL A 866 16.90 -33.24 42.06
N TYR A 867 17.66 -32.23 42.49
CA TYR A 867 18.38 -32.29 43.77
C TYR A 867 17.46 -32.26 44.99
N ALA A 868 16.33 -31.54 44.93
CA ALA A 868 15.31 -31.57 45.98
C ALA A 868 14.68 -32.97 46.10
N LEU A 869 14.41 -33.64 44.98
CA LEU A 869 13.88 -35.01 44.94
C LEU A 869 14.89 -36.08 45.36
N ALA A 870 16.20 -35.84 45.20
CA ALA A 870 17.26 -36.75 45.64
C ALA A 870 17.40 -36.84 47.18
N GLY A 871 16.72 -35.97 47.93
CA GLY A 871 16.60 -36.04 49.37
C GLY A 871 17.54 -35.10 50.15
N PRO A 872 17.66 -35.27 51.48
CA PRO A 872 18.25 -34.26 52.36
C PRO A 872 19.76 -34.04 52.17
N ARG A 873 20.50 -35.03 51.63
CA ARG A 873 21.95 -34.90 51.39
C ARG A 873 22.29 -33.90 50.28
N SER A 874 21.40 -33.70 49.32
CA SER A 874 21.57 -32.79 48.18
C SER A 874 20.85 -31.45 48.35
N GLN A 875 20.28 -31.19 49.53
CA GLN A 875 19.43 -30.03 49.76
C GLN A 875 20.16 -28.69 49.66
N GLY A 876 21.43 -28.63 50.08
CA GLY A 876 22.26 -27.44 49.88
C GLY A 876 22.52 -27.13 48.41
N LEU A 877 22.71 -28.16 47.59
CA LEU A 877 22.86 -28.01 46.12
C LEU A 877 21.54 -27.61 45.46
N ALA A 878 20.41 -28.15 45.94
CA ALA A 878 19.08 -27.76 45.49
C ALA A 878 18.85 -26.26 45.73
N LEU A 879 19.11 -25.76 46.94
CA LEU A 879 18.97 -24.34 47.28
C LEU A 879 19.86 -23.46 46.41
N HIS A 880 21.12 -23.86 46.18
CA HIS A 880 22.02 -23.12 45.31
C HIS A 880 21.47 -23.03 43.88
N CYS A 881 21.10 -24.16 43.26
CA CYS A 881 20.60 -24.19 41.88
C CYS A 881 19.25 -23.45 41.72
N LEU A 882 18.38 -23.50 42.73
CA LEU A 882 17.11 -22.78 42.71
C LEU A 882 17.33 -21.27 42.92
N SER A 883 18.26 -20.87 43.80
CA SER A 883 18.62 -19.47 43.99
C SER A 883 19.23 -18.85 42.73
N THR A 884 20.12 -19.56 42.04
CA THR A 884 20.69 -19.10 40.77
C THR A 884 19.60 -18.99 39.70
N ALA A 885 18.65 -19.94 39.64
CA ALA A 885 17.52 -19.85 38.71
C ALA A 885 16.64 -18.61 38.97
N VAL A 886 16.36 -18.28 40.23
CA VAL A 886 15.59 -17.09 40.63
C VAL A 886 16.35 -15.80 40.33
N GLU A 887 17.66 -15.76 40.59
CA GLU A 887 18.53 -14.63 40.25
C GLU A 887 18.56 -14.36 38.74
N MET A 888 18.50 -15.40 37.91
CA MET A 888 18.42 -15.26 36.46
C MET A 888 17.04 -14.77 36.00
N GLN A 889 15.97 -15.40 36.48
CA GLN A 889 14.60 -15.01 36.14
C GLN A 889 13.62 -15.37 37.27
N PRO A 890 13.14 -14.38 38.05
CA PRO A 890 12.17 -14.63 39.11
C PRO A 890 10.78 -14.89 38.51
N THR A 891 10.37 -16.15 38.53
CA THR A 891 9.02 -16.61 38.16
C THR A 891 8.27 -17.14 39.39
N ALA A 892 6.94 -17.06 39.39
CA ALA A 892 6.12 -17.60 40.48
C ALA A 892 6.40 -19.09 40.76
N GLU A 893 6.67 -19.89 39.71
CA GLU A 893 7.07 -21.29 39.83
C GLU A 893 8.46 -21.44 40.48
N SER A 894 9.45 -20.66 40.03
CA SER A 894 10.80 -20.72 40.61
C SER A 894 10.84 -20.31 42.08
N LEU A 895 10.05 -19.30 42.47
CA LEU A 895 9.94 -18.81 43.84
C LEU A 895 9.18 -19.81 44.72
N GLN A 896 8.14 -20.49 44.19
CA GLN A 896 7.49 -21.58 44.90
C GLN A 896 8.47 -22.73 45.16
N LEU A 897 9.22 -23.16 44.15
CA LEU A 897 10.17 -24.28 44.28
C LEU A 897 11.29 -23.96 45.27
N LEU A 898 11.85 -22.74 45.21
CA LEU A 898 12.85 -22.27 46.18
C LEU A 898 12.27 -22.22 47.61
N GLY A 899 11.09 -21.63 47.79
CA GLY A 899 10.44 -21.54 49.10
C GLY A 899 10.07 -22.91 49.66
N SER A 900 9.64 -23.85 48.81
CA SER A 900 9.36 -25.24 49.21
C SER A 900 10.64 -25.94 49.66
N ALA A 901 11.74 -25.79 48.92
CA ALA A 901 13.03 -26.35 49.30
C ALA A 901 13.58 -25.77 50.61
N LEU A 902 13.35 -24.47 50.85
CA LEU A 902 13.68 -23.80 52.12
C LEU A 902 12.85 -24.37 53.28
N ALA A 903 11.53 -24.52 53.10
CA ALA A 903 10.65 -25.10 54.11
C ALA A 903 11.07 -26.53 54.49
N PHE A 904 11.38 -27.38 53.51
CA PHE A 904 11.89 -28.73 53.77
C PHE A 904 13.26 -28.75 54.45
N SER A 905 14.04 -27.68 54.39
CA SER A 905 15.38 -27.61 54.99
C SER A 905 15.37 -27.20 56.46
N GLY A 906 14.19 -26.86 56.99
CA GLY A 906 14.02 -26.36 58.36
C GLY A 906 14.64 -24.98 58.59
N ARG A 907 14.98 -24.23 57.53
CA ARG A 907 15.50 -22.86 57.63
C ARG A 907 14.37 -21.83 57.60
N ASP A 908 14.47 -20.85 58.50
CA ASP A 908 13.73 -19.57 58.58
C ASP A 908 12.43 -19.45 57.78
N SER A 909 11.30 -19.69 58.46
CA SER A 909 9.94 -19.49 57.92
C SER A 909 9.69 -18.08 57.36
N THR A 910 10.50 -17.09 57.77
CA THR A 910 10.50 -15.73 57.24
C THR A 910 10.94 -15.66 55.78
N HIS A 911 11.96 -16.41 55.38
CA HIS A 911 12.44 -16.44 54.00
C HIS A 911 11.44 -17.17 53.09
N CYS A 912 10.82 -18.25 53.58
CA CYS A 912 9.73 -18.93 52.85
C CYS A 912 8.54 -17.99 52.61
N TYR A 913 8.16 -17.21 53.62
CA TYR A 913 7.10 -16.21 53.49
C TYR A 913 7.48 -15.10 52.49
N ALA A 914 8.72 -14.63 52.51
CA ALA A 914 9.22 -13.65 51.54
C ALA A 914 9.12 -14.18 50.11
N CYS A 915 9.54 -15.43 49.86
CA CYS A 915 9.38 -16.07 48.56
C CYS A 915 7.92 -16.19 48.13
N ALA A 916 6.99 -16.52 49.05
CA ALA A 916 5.56 -16.58 48.76
C ALA A 916 4.98 -15.21 48.40
N ALA A 917 5.32 -14.18 49.16
CA ALA A 917 4.88 -12.80 48.90
C ALA A 917 5.41 -12.28 47.56
N GLU A 918 6.66 -12.56 47.24
CA GLU A 918 7.28 -12.19 45.96
C GLU A 918 6.67 -12.97 44.78
N ALA A 919 6.34 -14.25 44.97
CA ALA A 919 5.65 -15.06 43.96
C ALA A 919 4.25 -14.50 43.64
N ILE A 920 3.49 -14.09 44.66
CA ILE A 920 2.17 -13.47 44.47
C ILE A 920 2.31 -12.08 43.80
N LYS A 921 3.34 -11.32 44.17
CA LYS A 921 3.62 -10.01 43.56
C LYS A 921 4.02 -10.12 42.09
N THR A 922 4.82 -11.12 41.73
CA THR A 922 5.26 -11.35 40.35
C THR A 922 4.12 -11.83 39.46
N ASN A 923 3.26 -12.72 39.94
CA ASN A 923 2.07 -13.13 39.22
C ASN A 923 0.93 -13.54 40.17
N SER A 924 -0.01 -12.62 40.39
CA SER A 924 -1.16 -12.85 41.27
C SER A 924 -2.16 -13.86 40.73
N SER A 925 -2.16 -14.12 39.42
CA SER A 925 -3.03 -15.12 38.77
C SER A 925 -2.42 -16.53 38.76
N SER A 926 -1.26 -16.73 39.38
CA SER A 926 -0.62 -18.04 39.49
C SER A 926 -0.92 -18.68 40.84
N PHE A 927 -1.35 -19.93 40.84
CA PHE A 927 -1.61 -20.68 42.09
C PHE A 927 -0.34 -20.93 42.91
N HIS A 928 0.84 -20.94 42.28
CA HIS A 928 2.13 -21.34 42.87
C HIS A 928 2.49 -20.54 44.15
N GLY A 929 2.29 -19.21 44.11
CA GLY A 929 2.57 -18.34 45.26
C GLY A 929 1.58 -18.53 46.42
N TRP A 930 0.30 -18.69 46.10
CA TRP A 930 -0.76 -18.96 47.09
C TRP A 930 -0.61 -20.32 47.74
N MET A 931 -0.16 -21.32 46.96
CA MET A 931 0.15 -22.66 47.44
C MET A 931 1.28 -22.63 48.48
N LEU A 932 2.39 -21.95 48.16
CA LEU A 932 3.50 -21.78 49.10
C LEU A 932 3.05 -21.03 50.36
N LEU A 933 2.24 -19.97 50.22
CA LEU A 933 1.71 -19.22 51.36
C LEU A 933 0.85 -20.10 52.27
N GLY A 934 0.03 -20.99 51.70
CA GLY A 934 -0.75 -21.98 52.44
C GLY A 934 0.15 -22.91 53.26
N MET A 935 1.19 -23.47 52.64
CA MET A 935 2.14 -24.38 53.30
C MET A 935 2.90 -23.69 54.45
N VAL A 936 3.38 -22.47 54.25
CA VAL A 936 4.12 -21.71 55.28
C VAL A 936 3.23 -21.37 56.47
N ARG A 937 1.96 -20.99 56.21
CA ARG A 937 1.00 -20.67 57.28
C ARG A 937 0.53 -21.91 58.04
N GLU A 938 0.38 -23.03 57.33
CA GLU A 938 0.10 -24.33 57.93
C GLU A 938 1.18 -24.70 58.96
N ASP A 939 2.45 -24.59 58.59
CA ASP A 939 3.59 -24.87 59.49
C ASP A 939 3.60 -23.93 60.72
N GLN A 940 3.32 -22.65 60.52
CA GLN A 940 3.24 -21.65 61.60
C GLN A 940 1.99 -21.73 62.49
N ALA A 941 0.97 -22.50 62.08
CA ALA A 941 -0.32 -22.50 62.75
C ALA A 941 -0.21 -23.14 64.14
N HIS A 942 0.52 -24.26 64.29
CA HIS A 942 0.64 -25.00 65.56
C HIS A 942 -0.70 -25.19 66.31
N GLY A 943 -1.80 -25.36 65.56
CA GLY A 943 -3.15 -25.51 66.12
C GLY A 943 -3.91 -24.21 66.43
N ASP A 944 -3.35 -23.03 66.17
CA ASP A 944 -4.02 -21.73 66.30
C ASP A 944 -5.14 -21.57 65.24
N PRO A 945 -6.41 -21.41 65.65
CA PRO A 945 -7.54 -21.33 64.73
C PRO A 945 -7.44 -20.19 63.71
N GLU A 946 -6.91 -19.02 64.10
CA GLU A 946 -6.83 -17.88 63.18
C GLU A 946 -5.81 -18.14 62.05
N LYS A 947 -4.69 -18.77 62.40
CA LYS A 947 -3.67 -19.16 61.43
C LYS A 947 -4.12 -20.31 60.55
N LEU A 948 -4.86 -21.29 61.09
CA LEU A 948 -5.49 -22.37 60.32
C LEU A 948 -6.48 -21.81 59.28
N ARG A 949 -7.32 -20.84 59.66
CA ARG A 949 -8.20 -20.14 58.71
C ARG A 949 -7.42 -19.38 57.65
N SER A 950 -6.35 -18.71 58.05
CA SER A 950 -5.48 -17.97 57.15
C SER A 950 -4.75 -18.88 56.14
N ALA A 951 -4.38 -20.10 56.54
CA ALA A 951 -3.81 -21.13 55.67
C ALA A 951 -4.89 -21.72 54.73
N SER A 952 -6.06 -22.06 55.26
CA SER A 952 -7.21 -22.54 54.48
C SER A 952 -7.62 -21.55 53.38
N ALA A 953 -7.66 -20.25 53.69
CA ALA A 953 -7.94 -19.20 52.71
C ALA A 953 -6.90 -19.11 51.60
N ALA A 954 -5.61 -19.31 51.92
CA ALA A 954 -4.54 -19.32 50.91
C ALA A 954 -4.64 -20.54 49.99
N TYR A 955 -4.93 -21.72 50.55
CA TYR A 955 -5.20 -22.92 49.75
C TYR A 955 -6.44 -22.79 48.87
N LYS A 956 -7.52 -22.17 49.37
CA LYS A 956 -8.70 -21.86 48.57
C LYS A 956 -8.37 -20.95 47.39
N MET A 957 -7.57 -19.90 47.61
CA MET A 957 -7.11 -19.04 46.50
C MET A 957 -6.23 -19.79 45.50
N ALA A 958 -5.41 -20.74 45.96
CA ALA A 958 -4.67 -21.61 45.06
C ALA A 958 -5.60 -22.53 44.24
N ASP A 959 -6.66 -23.08 44.85
CA ASP A 959 -7.69 -23.91 44.19
C ASP A 959 -8.43 -23.10 43.11
N ASP A 960 -8.92 -21.91 43.44
CA ASP A 960 -9.61 -21.00 42.52
C ASP A 960 -8.74 -20.62 41.30
N LEU A 961 -7.41 -20.70 41.43
CA LEU A 961 -6.42 -20.45 40.38
C LEU A 961 -5.91 -21.74 39.69
N GLY A 962 -6.51 -22.90 39.96
CA GLY A 962 -6.18 -24.18 39.32
C GLY A 962 -5.06 -24.97 39.98
N GLY A 963 -4.82 -24.78 41.29
CA GLY A 963 -3.83 -25.51 42.09
C GLY A 963 -4.08 -27.02 42.19
N GLY A 964 -5.26 -27.48 41.77
CA GLY A 964 -5.58 -28.90 41.66
C GLY A 964 -5.78 -29.61 43.00
N PRO A 965 -5.75 -30.95 43.00
CA PRO A 965 -6.09 -31.74 44.19
C PRO A 965 -5.25 -31.39 45.43
N GLU A 966 -3.96 -31.09 45.25
CA GLU A 966 -3.07 -30.76 46.37
C GLU A 966 -3.54 -29.54 47.17
N SER A 967 -4.05 -28.50 46.47
CA SER A 967 -4.58 -27.31 47.13
C SER A 967 -5.85 -27.61 47.93
N VAL A 968 -6.71 -28.48 47.38
CA VAL A 968 -7.95 -28.93 48.02
C VAL A 968 -7.65 -29.85 49.21
N TYR A 969 -6.66 -30.73 49.12
CA TYR A 969 -6.14 -31.50 50.26
C TYR A 969 -5.53 -30.59 51.34
N GLY A 970 -4.80 -29.55 50.96
CA GLY A 970 -4.30 -28.54 51.88
C GLY A 970 -5.44 -27.86 52.64
N GLN A 971 -6.48 -27.44 51.92
CA GLN A 971 -7.68 -26.83 52.50
C GLN A 971 -8.42 -27.80 53.44
N ASP A 972 -8.61 -29.06 53.01
CA ASP A 972 -9.26 -30.11 53.79
C ASP A 972 -8.56 -30.37 55.12
N ARG A 973 -7.23 -30.51 55.10
CA ARG A 973 -6.44 -30.72 56.32
C ARG A 973 -6.63 -29.58 57.34
N MET A 974 -6.68 -28.34 56.87
CA MET A 974 -6.88 -27.17 57.74
C MET A 974 -8.29 -27.14 58.33
N LEU A 975 -9.30 -27.38 57.50
CA LEU A 975 -10.70 -27.41 57.95
C LEU A 975 -10.96 -28.60 58.90
N SER A 976 -10.44 -29.78 58.59
CA SER A 976 -10.52 -30.97 59.47
C SER A 976 -9.89 -30.69 60.84
N SER A 977 -8.78 -29.96 60.89
CA SER A 977 -8.17 -29.54 62.18
C SER A 977 -9.10 -28.60 62.97
N LEU A 978 -9.72 -27.62 62.32
CA LEU A 978 -10.68 -26.71 62.95
C LEU A 978 -11.93 -27.43 63.48
N VAL A 979 -12.44 -28.42 62.74
CA VAL A 979 -13.57 -29.28 63.15
C VAL A 979 -13.18 -30.13 64.37
N LYS A 980 -12.02 -30.79 64.34
CA LYS A 980 -11.52 -31.59 65.48
C LYS A 980 -11.33 -30.76 66.75
N GLN A 981 -11.06 -29.47 66.61
CA GLN A 981 -10.94 -28.52 67.72
C GLN A 981 -12.29 -27.94 68.19
N GLN A 982 -13.42 -28.27 67.55
CA GLN A 982 -14.76 -27.66 67.78
C GLN A 982 -14.75 -26.13 67.64
N ARG A 983 -13.89 -25.59 66.77
CA ARG A 983 -13.73 -24.14 66.54
C ARG A 983 -14.12 -23.69 65.13
N ALA A 984 -14.68 -24.61 64.35
CA ALA A 984 -15.20 -24.32 63.02
C ALA A 984 -16.50 -23.51 63.08
N THR A 985 -16.66 -22.57 62.15
CA THR A 985 -17.91 -21.85 61.88
C THR A 985 -18.84 -22.68 61.01
N ASP A 986 -20.13 -22.32 60.94
CA ASP A 986 -21.12 -23.05 60.13
C ASP A 986 -20.77 -23.07 58.63
N LEU A 987 -20.19 -21.98 58.12
CA LEU A 987 -19.66 -21.88 56.75
C LEU A 987 -18.46 -22.82 56.51
N GLU A 988 -17.57 -22.96 57.50
CA GLU A 988 -16.41 -23.85 57.42
C GLU A 988 -16.83 -25.32 57.49
N LEU A 989 -17.81 -25.65 58.35
CA LEU A 989 -18.41 -26.98 58.44
C LEU A 989 -19.08 -27.38 57.10
N PHE A 990 -19.72 -26.44 56.42
CA PHE A 990 -20.27 -26.68 55.07
C PHE A 990 -19.17 -26.80 54.00
N ALA A 991 -18.12 -25.98 54.09
CA ALA A 991 -16.99 -26.03 53.16
C ALA A 991 -16.26 -27.37 53.19
N VAL A 992 -16.16 -28.03 54.36
CA VAL A 992 -15.62 -29.39 54.51
C VAL A 992 -16.35 -30.37 53.57
N TYR A 993 -17.67 -30.26 53.46
CA TYR A 993 -18.48 -31.14 52.61
C TYR A 993 -18.18 -30.94 51.12
N GLY A 994 -18.11 -29.68 50.67
CA GLY A 994 -17.80 -29.34 49.28
C GLY A 994 -16.35 -29.66 48.88
N VAL A 995 -15.41 -29.58 49.82
CA VAL A 995 -14.00 -29.95 49.63
C VAL A 995 -13.84 -31.47 49.55
N HIS A 996 -14.47 -32.22 50.46
CA HIS A 996 -14.46 -33.69 50.43
C HIS A 996 -15.15 -34.30 49.22
N GLY A 997 -16.33 -33.77 48.86
CA GLY A 997 -17.08 -34.25 47.71
C GLY A 997 -16.28 -34.11 46.41
N ARG A 998 -15.47 -33.04 46.28
CA ARG A 998 -14.57 -32.85 45.12
C ARG A 998 -13.41 -33.85 45.10
N LEU A 999 -12.90 -34.26 46.27
CA LEU A 999 -11.81 -35.24 46.38
C LEU A 999 -12.27 -36.70 46.20
N GLY A 1000 -13.58 -36.97 46.19
CA GLY A 1000 -14.12 -38.33 46.01
C GLY A 1000 -13.69 -39.31 47.13
N LEU A 1001 -13.37 -38.79 48.32
CA LEU A 1001 -12.98 -39.59 49.48
C LEU A 1001 -14.21 -40.27 50.12
N GLU A 1002 -14.05 -41.49 50.65
CA GLU A 1002 -15.04 -42.10 51.53
C GLU A 1002 -15.32 -41.16 52.71
N GLN A 1003 -16.59 -41.00 53.11
CA GLN A 1003 -16.98 -40.09 54.19
C GLN A 1003 -16.27 -40.46 55.50
N PRO A 1004 -15.33 -39.64 55.99
CA PRO A 1004 -14.63 -39.93 57.24
C PRO A 1004 -15.46 -39.47 58.44
N GLU A 1005 -15.26 -40.09 59.60
CA GLU A 1005 -16.02 -39.83 60.85
C GLU A 1005 -16.09 -38.34 61.25
N TYR A 1006 -15.12 -37.51 60.86
CA TYR A 1006 -15.15 -36.08 61.16
C TYR A 1006 -16.11 -35.28 60.29
N VAL A 1007 -16.48 -35.77 59.10
CA VAL A 1007 -17.54 -35.18 58.27
C VAL A 1007 -18.90 -35.45 58.88
N ASP A 1008 -19.10 -36.67 59.39
CA ASP A 1008 -20.29 -37.01 60.17
C ASP A 1008 -20.36 -36.20 61.47
N SER A 1009 -19.23 -36.06 62.17
CA SER A 1009 -19.12 -35.19 63.35
C SER A 1009 -19.40 -33.72 63.03
N ALA A 1010 -18.94 -33.21 61.88
CA ALA A 1010 -19.24 -31.86 61.41
C ALA A 1010 -20.73 -31.67 61.09
N LEU A 1011 -21.37 -32.68 60.47
CA LEU A 1011 -22.81 -32.68 60.20
C LEU A 1011 -23.63 -32.76 61.49
N GLU A 1012 -23.20 -33.56 62.45
CA GLU A 1012 -23.83 -33.70 63.75
C GLU A 1012 -23.68 -32.40 64.56
N GLU A 1013 -22.51 -31.76 64.53
CA GLU A 1013 -22.27 -30.44 65.13
C GLU A 1013 -23.13 -29.35 64.47
N LEU A 1014 -23.23 -29.34 63.13
CA LEU A 1014 -24.16 -28.45 62.40
C LEU A 1014 -25.61 -28.70 62.81
N ARG A 1015 -26.04 -29.96 62.90
CA ARG A 1015 -27.41 -30.33 63.34
C ARG A 1015 -27.68 -29.87 64.77
N LEU A 1016 -26.75 -30.11 65.70
CA LEU A 1016 -26.85 -29.69 67.10
C LEU A 1016 -26.90 -28.17 67.25
N ARG A 1017 -26.04 -27.42 66.53
CA ARG A 1017 -26.06 -25.95 66.51
C ARG A 1017 -27.35 -25.40 65.92
N ARG A 1018 -27.89 -26.04 64.87
CA ARG A 1018 -29.18 -25.67 64.25
C ARG A 1018 -30.36 -25.95 65.19
N HIS A 1019 -30.33 -27.04 65.95
CA HIS A 1019 -31.32 -27.32 67.00
C HIS A 1019 -31.20 -26.35 68.18
N ALA A 1020 -29.99 -25.99 68.62
CA ALA A 1020 -29.77 -24.98 69.65
C ALA A 1020 -30.16 -23.55 69.20
N ALA A 1021 -30.04 -23.25 67.90
CA ALA A 1021 -30.49 -21.99 67.30
C ALA A 1021 -32.00 -21.93 67.05
N ALA A 1022 -32.70 -23.08 66.99
CA ALA A 1022 -34.15 -23.13 66.82
C ALA A 1022 -34.93 -22.56 68.04
N ASP A 1023 -34.27 -22.42 69.21
CA ASP A 1023 -34.82 -21.74 70.40
C ASP A 1023 -34.64 -20.20 70.40
N ARG A 1024 -34.01 -19.63 69.37
CA ARG A 1024 -33.89 -18.18 69.19
C ARG A 1024 -34.29 -17.76 67.78
N THR A 1025 -34.82 -16.54 67.69
CA THR A 1025 -35.46 -15.86 66.54
C THR A 1025 -34.59 -15.69 65.27
N ASP A 1026 -33.57 -16.51 65.03
CA ASP A 1026 -32.61 -16.39 63.92
C ASP A 1026 -32.92 -17.28 62.71
N VAL A 1027 -33.94 -18.15 62.79
CA VAL A 1027 -34.38 -19.01 61.66
C VAL A 1027 -34.79 -18.20 60.43
N HIS A 1028 -35.38 -17.01 60.62
CA HIS A 1028 -35.73 -16.12 59.51
C HIS A 1028 -34.54 -15.41 58.85
N ARG A 1029 -33.46 -15.12 59.60
CA ARG A 1029 -32.22 -14.56 59.01
C ARG A 1029 -31.48 -15.58 58.16
N PHE A 1030 -31.51 -16.85 58.57
CA PHE A 1030 -30.87 -17.95 57.86
C PHE A 1030 -31.54 -18.24 56.50
N GLN A 1031 -32.88 -18.21 56.45
CA GLN A 1031 -33.64 -18.35 55.19
C GLN A 1031 -33.43 -17.18 54.23
N HIS A 1032 -33.23 -15.96 54.74
CA HIS A 1032 -33.06 -14.77 53.91
C HIS A 1032 -31.67 -14.67 53.27
N LEU A 1033 -30.65 -15.24 53.93
CA LEU A 1033 -29.27 -15.25 53.43
C LEU A 1033 -29.01 -16.40 52.45
N TYR A 1034 -29.78 -17.50 52.52
CA TYR A 1034 -29.53 -18.71 51.72
C TYR A 1034 -30.82 -19.38 51.20
N PRO A 1035 -31.49 -18.81 50.18
CA PRO A 1035 -32.80 -19.30 49.71
C PRO A 1035 -32.74 -20.64 48.97
N ASN A 1036 -31.60 -20.96 48.35
CA ASN A 1036 -31.46 -22.13 47.46
C ASN A 1036 -30.96 -23.39 48.18
N LEU A 1037 -30.88 -23.38 49.50
CA LEU A 1037 -30.14 -24.38 50.29
C LEU A 1037 -31.00 -25.56 50.80
N MET A 1038 -32.25 -25.67 50.37
CA MET A 1038 -33.16 -26.77 50.77
C MET A 1038 -33.43 -27.80 49.66
N ASP A 1039 -32.95 -27.58 48.43
CA ASP A 1039 -33.21 -28.46 47.28
C ASP A 1039 -32.04 -29.41 46.91
N THR A 1040 -30.92 -29.37 47.64
CA THR A 1040 -29.79 -30.32 47.56
C THR A 1040 -29.52 -30.93 48.91
#